data_AF-A0A2V3PSN6-F1
#
_entry.id   AF-A0A2V3PSN6-F1
#
_cell.length_a   1.000
_cell.length_b   1.000
_cell.length_c   1.000
_cell.angle_alpha   90.00
_cell.angle_beta   90.00
_cell.angle_gamma   90.00
#
_symmetry.space_group_name_H-M   'P 1'
#
loop_
_entity.id
_entity.type
_entity.pdbx_description
1 polymer ?
#
loop_
_entity_poly.entity_id
_entity_poly.type
_entity_poly.pdbx_seq_one_letter_code
_entity_poly.pdbx_strand_id
1 'polypeptide(L)'
;MKMKIYILLLTTILTATFSACDYNDSFDGFDELSKPTNVLAGVSYTFATTDITSIVTALNANKNVKDSATAKTLNADKMFSDQADARILIPYFLKTKYYAADVKSSVKVTYQYKEGRNQVVRNLSTAPYAITDSDYKLIWGDNAVTAFTPEKSPEKSIPVILTKNVTAPVEGMFKNVEYYYSKEEPVTTIVESEIFEEDFNSYPAGSGVLVAIDGWINKDLKGAIGWQNRTYSNNNYAQVSSYNTKAVNDVRLITKIIDLTGTTSPKFTFDIVVGNFTASCLSIEVSENFSGKDANITTATWKDVTSSFTIPQPASGYTTWASAGTLDLKAYKGKKIYISFKYSGDDTSTPKKTTTYQIDNVRAFDEISGIDVKNKELRYTPYKYRNAKWQSAADSVITLQPTDYDAMGLKFLTTAQAPDFLPAFLGLKFPFAQEGDAKTITYKVSATSCYADEYVFSKGKWSVNTFILEKTDQFVLSTLGWVFDPTLHVTMKKGKENTDDYMMIVNYVKAHEAIANPALVSSYGDSEYYYGFSGNYGNISYRESDRSLDTTYPKSGTTAEKAAFMDQRAIEGIKVYLTLKFPDTQPQVNGIDQLAEVTVLIYSNPIGTNTNENWTYTLQCVGNKEWKYIQRQSQYGTIEKAE
;
A
#
# COMPACT_ATOMS: atom_id res chain seq x y z
N MET A 1 20.47 -37.72 81.56
CA MET A 1 19.10 -37.38 81.10
C MET A 1 19.14 -37.41 79.57
N LYS A 2 18.49 -38.40 78.94
CA LYS A 2 18.10 -38.60 77.51
C LYS A 2 19.11 -38.19 76.40
N MET A 3 19.49 -38.95 75.37
CA MET A 3 19.09 -40.20 74.68
C MET A 3 20.24 -40.44 73.64
N LYS A 4 21.05 -41.51 73.59
CA LYS A 4 20.85 -42.86 72.99
C LYS A 4 19.97 -42.84 71.71
N ILE A 5 20.43 -43.23 70.50
CA ILE A 5 20.87 -44.58 70.02
C ILE A 5 21.59 -44.46 68.64
N TYR A 6 22.86 -44.87 68.49
CA TYR A 6 23.44 -46.10 67.84
C TYR A 6 23.09 -46.32 66.36
N ILE A 7 24.03 -46.62 65.45
CA ILE A 7 24.72 -47.93 65.24
C ILE A 7 25.89 -47.68 64.24
N LEU A 8 27.17 -47.89 64.64
CA LEU A 8 28.06 -49.05 64.35
C LEU A 8 28.71 -48.99 62.94
N LEU A 9 29.98 -49.32 62.68
CA LEU A 9 31.05 -49.95 63.44
C LEU A 9 32.36 -49.90 62.60
N LEU A 10 33.50 -49.90 63.31
CA LEU A 10 34.80 -50.51 62.98
C LEU A 10 35.73 -49.87 61.94
N THR A 11 36.74 -49.20 62.49
CA THR A 11 38.03 -48.87 61.86
C THR A 11 39.14 -49.74 62.47
N THR A 12 40.22 -49.89 61.69
CA THR A 12 41.62 -50.19 62.07
C THR A 12 41.98 -51.70 62.19
N ILE A 13 43.09 -52.27 61.67
CA ILE A 13 44.51 -51.85 61.57
C ILE A 13 45.26 -52.72 60.50
N LEU A 14 46.00 -52.04 59.60
CA LEU A 14 47.40 -52.28 59.14
C LEU A 14 47.84 -53.55 58.35
N THR A 15 48.26 -53.25 57.12
CA THR A 15 49.45 -53.72 56.34
C THR A 15 49.69 -55.19 55.99
N ALA A 16 49.79 -55.37 54.66
CA ALA A 16 50.81 -56.11 53.91
C ALA A 16 50.78 -57.64 53.92
N THR A 17 50.29 -58.20 52.81
CA THR A 17 50.98 -59.26 52.05
C THR A 17 50.63 -59.17 50.55
N PHE A 18 51.68 -59.10 49.72
CA PHE A 18 51.84 -59.58 48.33
C PHE A 18 50.62 -59.46 47.37
N SER A 19 50.62 -58.50 46.44
CA SER A 19 51.22 -58.64 45.09
C SER A 19 50.74 -59.87 44.31
N ALA A 20 49.72 -59.68 43.48
CA ALA A 20 49.67 -60.18 42.11
C ALA A 20 48.54 -59.49 41.31
N CYS A 21 48.92 -58.96 40.15
CA CYS A 21 48.10 -58.47 39.04
C CYS A 21 47.43 -57.11 39.19
N ASP A 22 48.25 -56.09 38.97
CA ASP A 22 47.97 -54.95 38.09
C ASP A 22 46.97 -55.30 36.97
N TYR A 23 45.72 -54.88 37.13
CA TYR A 23 44.65 -55.04 36.15
C TYR A 23 43.80 -53.77 36.10
N ASN A 24 44.44 -52.62 35.91
CA ASN A 24 43.69 -51.37 35.72
C ASN A 24 44.30 -50.37 34.73
N ASP A 25 45.50 -50.61 34.20
CA ASP A 25 46.20 -49.62 33.35
C ASP A 25 46.01 -49.83 31.84
N SER A 26 44.87 -50.35 31.38
CA SER A 26 44.63 -50.55 29.93
C SER A 26 43.16 -50.38 29.49
N PHE A 27 42.47 -49.35 29.99
CA PHE A 27 41.25 -48.86 29.35
C PHE A 27 41.45 -47.42 28.88
N ASP A 28 41.98 -47.27 27.66
CA ASP A 28 41.92 -46.00 26.94
C ASP A 28 40.46 -45.54 26.85
N GLY A 29 40.16 -44.37 27.45
CA GLY A 29 38.83 -43.75 27.44
C GLY A 29 38.10 -43.69 28.80
N PHE A 30 38.58 -44.35 29.86
CA PHE A 30 37.91 -44.29 31.18
C PHE A 30 38.07 -42.91 31.87
N ASP A 31 39.19 -42.23 31.63
CA ASP A 31 39.42 -40.84 32.07
C ASP A 31 38.59 -39.81 31.28
N GLU A 32 38.10 -40.16 30.08
CA GLU A 32 37.20 -39.31 29.29
C GLU A 32 35.74 -39.47 29.71
N LEU A 33 35.33 -40.67 30.13
CA LEU A 33 33.98 -40.97 30.64
C LEU A 33 33.69 -40.40 32.03
N SER A 34 34.74 -40.03 32.79
CA SER A 34 34.63 -39.54 34.18
C SER A 34 34.58 -38.01 34.32
N LYS A 35 34.66 -37.26 33.22
CA LYS A 35 34.51 -35.79 33.23
C LYS A 35 33.02 -35.42 33.11
N PRO A 36 32.44 -34.66 34.06
CA PRO A 36 31.07 -34.18 33.92
C PRO A 36 30.98 -33.28 32.68
N THR A 37 30.07 -33.62 31.76
CA THR A 37 29.78 -32.82 30.56
C THR A 37 28.43 -32.15 30.69
N ASN A 38 28.33 -30.92 30.21
CA ASN A 38 27.12 -30.11 30.15
C ASN A 38 26.70 -29.92 28.68
N VAL A 39 26.38 -31.03 28.03
CA VAL A 39 25.86 -31.04 26.66
C VAL A 39 24.36 -30.79 26.69
N LEU A 40 23.91 -29.67 26.12
CA LEU A 40 22.50 -29.34 25.98
C LEU A 40 21.92 -30.11 24.78
N ALA A 41 20.95 -31.00 25.01
CA ALA A 41 20.26 -31.72 23.95
C ALA A 41 18.75 -31.51 24.08
N GLY A 42 18.06 -31.19 22.97
CA GLY A 42 16.61 -30.99 22.95
C GLY A 42 16.11 -29.73 23.66
N VAL A 43 16.99 -28.78 23.97
CA VAL A 43 16.62 -27.50 24.60
C VAL A 43 15.92 -26.61 23.58
N SER A 44 14.75 -26.08 23.94
CA SER A 44 14.05 -25.03 23.19
C SER A 44 14.00 -23.75 24.01
N TYR A 45 14.15 -22.61 23.34
CA TYR A 45 14.14 -21.29 23.98
C TYR A 45 13.33 -20.29 23.15
N THR A 46 12.41 -19.58 23.79
CA THR A 46 11.70 -18.45 23.17
C THR A 46 12.47 -17.17 23.45
N PHE A 47 12.96 -16.54 22.39
CA PHE A 47 13.75 -15.31 22.45
C PHE A 47 12.92 -14.14 22.96
N ALA A 48 13.36 -13.50 24.04
CA ALA A 48 12.69 -12.36 24.64
C ALA A 48 13.28 -11.04 24.15
N THR A 49 12.48 -9.96 24.13
CA THR A 49 12.97 -8.62 23.78
C THR A 49 14.08 -8.12 24.71
N THR A 50 14.14 -8.60 25.96
CA THR A 50 15.23 -8.30 26.90
C THR A 50 16.58 -8.88 26.46
N ASP A 51 16.57 -10.00 25.74
CA ASP A 51 17.77 -10.71 25.27
C ASP A 51 18.55 -9.92 24.20
N ILE A 52 17.87 -9.00 23.51
CA ILE A 52 18.47 -8.09 22.51
C ILE A 52 19.64 -7.30 23.11
N THR A 53 19.55 -6.95 24.39
CA THR A 53 20.59 -6.17 25.09
C THR A 53 21.95 -6.88 25.03
N SER A 54 21.97 -8.20 25.18
CA SER A 54 23.20 -9.01 25.10
C SER A 54 23.82 -8.95 23.70
N ILE A 55 22.98 -9.06 22.65
CA ILE A 55 23.43 -8.99 21.25
C ILE A 55 23.95 -7.59 20.93
N VAL A 56 23.19 -6.54 21.26
CA VAL A 56 23.57 -5.13 21.02
C VAL A 56 24.88 -4.77 21.70
N THR A 57 25.08 -5.23 22.93
CA THR A 57 26.34 -5.03 23.67
C THR A 57 27.51 -5.70 22.97
N ALA A 58 27.32 -6.97 22.54
CA ALA A 58 28.37 -7.72 21.86
C ALA A 58 28.73 -7.12 20.49
N LEU A 59 27.75 -6.71 19.69
CA LEU A 59 27.98 -6.04 18.40
C LEU A 59 28.74 -4.71 18.57
N ASN A 60 28.33 -3.87 19.52
CA ASN A 60 28.99 -2.59 19.76
C ASN A 60 30.44 -2.76 20.25
N ALA A 61 30.76 -3.86 20.93
CA ALA A 61 32.12 -4.16 21.36
C ALA A 61 33.09 -4.39 20.18
N ASN A 62 32.59 -4.77 18.99
CA ASN A 62 33.40 -4.99 17.79
C ASN A 62 33.87 -3.69 17.12
N LYS A 63 33.31 -2.54 17.51
CA LYS A 63 33.72 -1.19 17.08
C LYS A 63 33.82 -1.00 15.55
N ASN A 64 32.93 -1.64 14.78
CA ASN A 64 32.85 -1.47 13.33
C ASN A 64 31.49 -0.93 12.88
N VAL A 65 31.47 -0.30 11.71
CA VAL A 65 30.30 0.42 11.18
C VAL A 65 29.11 -0.52 10.94
N LYS A 66 29.36 -1.73 10.42
CA LYS A 66 28.31 -2.70 10.11
C LYS A 66 27.60 -3.16 11.38
N ASP A 67 28.34 -3.57 12.40
CA ASP A 67 27.79 -4.04 13.65
C ASP A 67 27.05 -2.94 14.41
N SER A 68 27.57 -1.70 14.42
CA SER A 68 26.85 -0.56 15.01
C SER A 68 25.53 -0.27 14.27
N ALA A 69 25.49 -0.39 12.94
CA ALA A 69 24.26 -0.22 12.17
C ALA A 69 23.25 -1.35 12.47
N THR A 70 23.69 -2.61 12.46
CA THR A 70 22.85 -3.77 12.80
C THR A 70 22.33 -3.68 14.24
N ALA A 71 23.17 -3.29 15.21
CA ALA A 71 22.76 -3.10 16.60
C ALA A 71 21.71 -1.99 16.73
N LYS A 72 21.85 -0.89 16.00
CA LYS A 72 20.86 0.19 15.96
C LYS A 72 19.52 -0.30 15.42
N THR A 73 19.53 -1.03 14.29
CA THR A 73 18.32 -1.60 13.68
C THR A 73 17.63 -2.57 14.63
N LEU A 74 18.35 -3.57 15.16
CA LEU A 74 17.79 -4.56 16.08
C LEU A 74 17.23 -3.90 17.35
N ASN A 75 17.94 -2.90 17.90
CA ASN A 75 17.51 -2.21 19.11
C ASN A 75 16.26 -1.32 18.89
N ALA A 76 16.10 -0.76 17.69
CA ALA A 76 14.93 0.05 17.34
C ALA A 76 13.71 -0.83 17.05
N ASP A 77 13.88 -1.88 16.23
CA ASP A 77 12.79 -2.74 15.80
C ASP A 77 12.37 -3.76 16.87
N LYS A 78 13.27 -4.07 17.81
CA LYS A 78 13.07 -5.09 18.85
C LYS A 78 12.72 -6.48 18.30
N MET A 79 13.12 -6.74 17.05
CA MET A 79 12.83 -7.96 16.30
C MET A 79 13.94 -8.23 15.28
N PHE A 80 14.13 -9.48 14.89
CA PHE A 80 15.06 -9.85 13.83
C PHE A 80 14.49 -9.52 12.44
N SER A 81 15.36 -9.34 11.44
CA SER A 81 14.97 -9.02 10.06
C SER A 81 16.11 -9.37 9.10
N ASP A 82 15.96 -9.15 7.79
CA ASP A 82 17.07 -9.31 6.83
C ASP A 82 18.29 -8.43 7.18
N GLN A 83 18.03 -7.25 7.76
CA GLN A 83 19.09 -6.31 8.17
C GLN A 83 19.68 -6.62 9.56
N ALA A 84 19.04 -7.53 10.30
CA ALA A 84 19.43 -8.00 11.61
C ALA A 84 19.16 -9.52 11.71
N ASP A 85 19.94 -10.30 10.95
CA ASP A 85 19.69 -11.74 10.75
C ASP A 85 19.88 -12.55 12.04
N ALA A 86 18.80 -13.18 12.50
CA ALA A 86 18.81 -14.02 13.69
C ALA A 86 19.88 -15.13 13.65
N ARG A 87 20.16 -15.68 12.47
CA ARG A 87 21.14 -16.77 12.28
C ARG A 87 22.57 -16.33 12.61
N ILE A 88 22.86 -15.05 12.45
CA ILE A 88 24.16 -14.44 12.77
C ILE A 88 24.14 -13.90 14.21
N LEU A 89 23.00 -13.38 14.66
CA LEU A 89 22.92 -12.59 15.88
C LEU A 89 22.63 -13.39 17.15
N ILE A 90 21.78 -14.43 17.06
CA ILE A 90 21.47 -15.32 18.20
C ILE A 90 22.72 -15.98 18.81
N PRO A 91 23.75 -16.38 18.05
CA PRO A 91 25.01 -16.85 18.61
C PRO A 91 25.63 -15.95 19.69
N TYR A 92 25.57 -14.63 19.57
CA TYR A 92 26.08 -13.70 20.59
C TYR A 92 25.31 -13.84 21.92
N PHE A 93 24.00 -14.03 21.83
CA PHE A 93 23.14 -14.26 22.97
C PHE A 93 23.40 -15.64 23.61
N LEU A 94 23.43 -16.71 22.81
CA LEU A 94 23.65 -18.07 23.31
C LEU A 94 25.01 -18.21 23.99
N LYS A 95 26.05 -17.54 23.49
CA LYS A 95 27.37 -17.47 24.14
C LYS A 95 27.29 -16.90 25.57
N THR A 96 26.44 -15.90 25.78
CA THR A 96 26.28 -15.26 27.10
C THR A 96 25.37 -16.10 28.01
N LYS A 97 24.27 -16.63 27.47
CA LYS A 97 23.27 -17.40 28.23
C LYS A 97 23.77 -18.78 28.65
N TYR A 98 24.41 -19.49 27.73
CA TYR A 98 24.90 -20.86 27.90
C TYR A 98 26.43 -20.88 27.91
N TYR A 99 27.04 -20.03 28.76
CA TYR A 99 28.49 -19.86 28.83
C TYR A 99 29.25 -21.10 29.32
N ALA A 100 28.56 -22.02 30.02
CA ALA A 100 29.11 -23.25 30.57
C ALA A 100 28.69 -24.51 29.78
N ALA A 101 28.08 -24.34 28.60
CA ALA A 101 27.69 -25.47 27.76
C ALA A 101 28.92 -26.06 27.04
N ASP A 102 28.91 -27.38 26.82
CA ASP A 102 29.98 -28.08 26.12
C ASP A 102 29.68 -28.21 24.62
N VAL A 103 30.74 -28.40 23.81
CA VAL A 103 30.64 -28.70 22.38
C VAL A 103 29.68 -29.88 22.15
N LYS A 104 28.95 -29.85 21.03
CA LYS A 104 27.79 -30.74 20.70
C LYS A 104 26.48 -30.33 21.38
N SER A 105 26.47 -29.27 22.18
CA SER A 105 25.21 -28.67 22.63
C SER A 105 24.38 -28.15 21.45
N SER A 106 23.07 -28.26 21.54
CA SER A 106 22.10 -27.77 20.55
C SER A 106 20.94 -27.07 21.26
N VAL A 107 20.47 -25.95 20.68
CA VAL A 107 19.32 -25.18 21.17
C VAL A 107 18.47 -24.76 19.98
N LYS A 108 17.17 -25.02 20.04
CA LYS A 108 16.19 -24.44 19.13
C LYS A 108 15.72 -23.11 19.68
N VAL A 109 15.85 -22.04 18.91
CA VAL A 109 15.46 -20.70 19.33
C VAL A 109 14.28 -20.22 18.49
N THR A 110 13.15 -19.99 19.14
CA THR A 110 11.95 -19.39 18.55
C THR A 110 12.00 -17.88 18.74
N TYR A 111 11.80 -17.09 17.70
CA TYR A 111 11.91 -15.63 17.72
C TYR A 111 10.95 -14.95 16.75
N GLN A 112 10.69 -13.67 16.98
CA GLN A 112 9.89 -12.83 16.09
C GLN A 112 10.76 -12.23 14.98
N TYR A 113 10.27 -12.32 13.75
CA TYR A 113 10.95 -11.92 12.52
C TYR A 113 10.10 -10.92 11.74
N LYS A 114 10.63 -9.72 11.54
CA LYS A 114 10.04 -8.67 10.72
C LYS A 114 10.43 -8.89 9.26
N GLU A 115 9.52 -9.48 8.49
CA GLU A 115 9.67 -9.67 7.04
C GLU A 115 9.65 -8.34 6.29
N GLY A 116 8.95 -7.35 6.86
CA GLY A 116 8.74 -6.05 6.24
C GLY A 116 7.54 -6.05 5.30
N ARG A 117 7.00 -4.86 5.01
CA ARG A 117 5.80 -4.71 4.16
C ARG A 117 6.07 -5.28 2.76
N ASN A 118 5.14 -6.09 2.25
CA ASN A 118 5.27 -6.68 0.92
C ASN A 118 5.37 -5.61 -0.19
N GLN A 119 5.88 -5.99 -1.37
CA GLN A 119 6.13 -5.03 -2.44
C GLN A 119 4.87 -4.33 -2.96
N VAL A 120 3.72 -5.02 -2.96
CA VAL A 120 2.45 -4.45 -3.42
C VAL A 120 2.03 -3.29 -2.52
N VAL A 121 2.00 -3.54 -1.22
CA VAL A 121 1.67 -2.57 -0.18
C VAL A 121 2.63 -1.37 -0.22
N ARG A 122 3.93 -1.61 -0.41
CA ARG A 122 4.92 -0.52 -0.58
C ARG A 122 4.68 0.31 -1.85
N ASN A 123 4.44 -0.34 -2.99
CA ASN A 123 4.26 0.35 -4.26
C ASN A 123 2.94 1.12 -4.35
N LEU A 124 1.94 0.75 -3.56
CA LEU A 124 0.68 1.48 -3.42
C LEU A 124 0.78 2.67 -2.45
N SER A 125 1.74 2.66 -1.52
CA SER A 125 2.02 3.78 -0.60
C SER A 125 2.80 4.91 -1.28
N THR A 126 2.17 5.56 -2.26
CA THR A 126 2.77 6.66 -3.03
C THR A 126 1.85 7.87 -3.08
N ALA A 127 2.38 9.01 -3.52
CA ALA A 127 1.55 10.15 -3.89
C ALA A 127 0.51 9.76 -4.98
N PRO A 128 -0.70 10.33 -4.91
CA PRO A 128 -1.70 10.13 -5.95
C PRO A 128 -1.33 10.85 -7.25
N TYR A 129 -1.89 10.38 -8.35
CA TYR A 129 -1.90 11.03 -9.66
C TYR A 129 -3.30 11.64 -9.88
N ALA A 130 -3.44 12.95 -9.70
CA ALA A 130 -4.69 13.64 -10.01
C ALA A 130 -4.76 13.94 -11.51
N ILE A 131 -5.84 13.52 -12.18
CA ILE A 131 -6.10 13.86 -13.57
C ILE A 131 -6.34 15.37 -13.68
N THR A 132 -5.55 16.02 -14.53
CA THR A 132 -5.60 17.47 -14.76
C THR A 132 -6.42 17.85 -15.99
N ASP A 133 -6.70 19.13 -16.20
CA ASP A 133 -7.36 19.61 -17.41
C ASP A 133 -6.58 19.27 -18.69
N SER A 134 -5.24 19.27 -18.61
CA SER A 134 -4.38 18.85 -19.74
C SER A 134 -4.52 17.36 -20.05
N ASP A 135 -4.75 16.53 -19.02
CA ASP A 135 -4.99 15.10 -19.18
C ASP A 135 -6.37 14.81 -19.78
N TYR A 136 -7.40 15.55 -19.35
CA TYR A 136 -8.71 15.44 -19.99
C TYR A 136 -8.67 15.92 -21.44
N LYS A 137 -7.95 17.01 -21.73
CA LYS A 137 -7.73 17.52 -23.09
C LYS A 137 -7.07 16.48 -24.00
N LEU A 138 -6.16 15.66 -23.47
CA LEU A 138 -5.56 14.55 -24.21
C LEU A 138 -6.60 13.52 -24.70
N ILE A 139 -7.72 13.37 -23.98
CA ILE A 139 -8.77 12.39 -24.26
C ILE A 139 -9.93 13.00 -25.06
N TRP A 140 -10.32 14.23 -24.71
CA TRP A 140 -11.49 14.92 -25.23
C TRP A 140 -11.19 15.94 -26.35
N GLY A 141 -9.92 16.21 -26.63
CA GLY A 141 -9.51 17.31 -27.51
C GLY A 141 -9.70 18.67 -26.83
N ASP A 142 -9.87 19.73 -27.60
CA ASP A 142 -10.04 21.11 -27.09
C ASP A 142 -11.36 21.37 -26.32
N ASN A 143 -12.18 20.34 -26.13
CA ASN A 143 -13.39 20.42 -25.34
C ASN A 143 -13.05 20.53 -23.84
N ALA A 144 -13.66 21.49 -23.14
CA ALA A 144 -13.45 21.72 -21.70
C ALA A 144 -14.17 20.68 -20.80
N VAL A 145 -14.08 19.40 -21.16
CA VAL A 145 -14.68 18.30 -20.39
C VAL A 145 -13.72 17.89 -19.28
N THR A 146 -14.16 17.93 -18.02
CA THR A 146 -13.32 17.66 -16.85
C THR A 146 -13.69 16.36 -16.13
N ALA A 147 -14.24 15.38 -16.85
CA ALA A 147 -14.62 14.07 -16.31
C ALA A 147 -14.53 12.98 -17.38
N PHE A 148 -14.35 11.73 -16.95
CA PHE A 148 -14.57 10.57 -17.80
C PHE A 148 -16.05 10.17 -17.80
N THR A 149 -16.48 9.54 -18.88
CA THR A 149 -17.87 9.09 -19.12
C THR A 149 -17.86 7.69 -19.73
N PRO A 150 -19.00 7.00 -19.89
CA PRO A 150 -19.02 5.68 -20.53
C PRO A 150 -18.34 5.62 -21.91
N GLU A 151 -18.50 6.63 -22.77
CA GLU A 151 -17.85 6.71 -24.08
C GLU A 151 -16.31 6.78 -23.95
N LYS A 152 -15.82 7.63 -23.05
CA LYS A 152 -14.39 7.81 -22.75
C LYS A 152 -14.04 7.26 -21.37
N SER A 153 -14.33 5.97 -21.16
CA SER A 153 -14.27 5.34 -19.84
C SER A 153 -12.89 5.41 -19.18
N PRO A 154 -12.82 5.46 -17.83
CA PRO A 154 -11.54 5.47 -17.11
C PRO A 154 -10.61 4.32 -17.51
N GLU A 155 -11.15 3.12 -17.71
CA GLU A 155 -10.39 1.91 -18.06
C GLU A 155 -9.68 2.01 -19.42
N LYS A 156 -10.24 2.81 -20.35
CA LYS A 156 -9.64 3.07 -21.67
C LYS A 156 -8.77 4.31 -21.67
N SER A 157 -9.20 5.36 -20.97
CA SER A 157 -8.60 6.70 -21.01
C SER A 157 -7.38 6.83 -20.10
N ILE A 158 -7.45 6.32 -18.86
CA ILE A 158 -6.36 6.47 -17.88
C ILE A 158 -5.07 5.77 -18.34
N PRO A 159 -5.09 4.55 -18.91
CA PRO A 159 -3.88 3.93 -19.44
C PRO A 159 -3.17 4.77 -20.51
N VAL A 160 -3.93 5.49 -21.36
CA VAL A 160 -3.37 6.40 -22.38
C VAL A 160 -2.65 7.56 -21.71
N ILE A 161 -3.27 8.19 -20.73
CA ILE A 161 -2.71 9.32 -19.96
C ILE A 161 -1.43 8.88 -19.22
N LEU A 162 -1.48 7.76 -18.48
CA LEU A 162 -0.33 7.28 -17.72
C LEU A 162 0.82 6.86 -18.64
N THR A 163 0.54 6.29 -19.81
CA THR A 163 1.58 5.96 -20.81
C THR A 163 2.26 7.22 -21.35
N LYS A 164 1.50 8.32 -21.51
CA LYS A 164 2.04 9.59 -21.98
C LYS A 164 2.87 10.33 -20.92
N ASN A 165 2.41 10.33 -19.67
CA ASN A 165 2.92 11.22 -18.64
C ASN A 165 3.85 10.57 -17.61
N VAL A 166 3.82 9.24 -17.46
CA VAL A 166 4.74 8.53 -16.57
C VAL A 166 5.97 8.09 -17.36
N THR A 167 7.13 8.69 -17.06
CA THR A 167 8.40 8.34 -17.69
C THR A 167 8.99 7.06 -17.11
N ALA A 168 9.51 6.19 -17.97
CA ALA A 168 10.19 4.94 -17.63
C ALA A 168 9.46 4.08 -16.55
N PRO A 169 8.19 3.70 -16.78
CA PRO A 169 7.48 2.83 -15.85
C PRO A 169 8.17 1.46 -15.76
N VAL A 170 8.30 0.92 -14.54
CA VAL A 170 8.84 -0.42 -14.30
C VAL A 170 7.73 -1.41 -14.00
N GLU A 171 7.94 -2.67 -14.39
CA GLU A 171 7.02 -3.77 -14.08
C GLU A 171 6.71 -3.79 -12.59
N GLY A 172 5.41 -3.76 -12.25
CA GLY A 172 4.97 -3.77 -10.87
C GLY A 172 4.76 -2.39 -10.22
N MET A 173 5.08 -1.30 -10.92
CA MET A 173 4.79 0.07 -10.48
C MET A 173 3.29 0.30 -10.36
N PHE A 174 2.86 1.03 -9.31
CA PHE A 174 1.47 1.48 -9.18
C PHE A 174 1.36 3.01 -9.29
N LYS A 175 0.17 3.47 -9.68
CA LYS A 175 -0.29 4.87 -9.56
C LYS A 175 -1.70 4.88 -9.00
N ASN A 176 -1.90 5.54 -7.85
CA ASN A 176 -3.24 5.79 -7.31
C ASN A 176 -3.84 6.97 -8.07
N VAL A 177 -4.79 6.74 -8.97
CA VAL A 177 -5.30 7.78 -9.86
C VAL A 177 -6.59 8.38 -9.28
N GLU A 178 -6.68 9.71 -9.30
CA GLU A 178 -7.83 10.49 -8.85
C GLU A 178 -8.45 11.21 -10.04
N TYR A 179 -9.74 11.00 -10.28
CA TYR A 179 -10.43 11.52 -11.46
C TYR A 179 -11.91 11.75 -11.19
N TYR A 180 -12.53 12.62 -11.98
CA TYR A 180 -13.97 12.77 -12.00
C TYR A 180 -14.57 11.81 -13.01
N TYR A 181 -15.69 11.19 -12.65
CA TYR A 181 -16.46 10.32 -13.51
C TYR A 181 -17.93 10.67 -13.45
N SER A 182 -18.60 10.69 -14.59
CA SER A 182 -20.06 10.74 -14.67
C SER A 182 -20.59 9.55 -15.45
N LYS A 183 -21.80 9.12 -15.11
CA LYS A 183 -22.56 8.15 -15.93
C LYS A 183 -23.24 8.81 -17.13
N GLU A 184 -23.26 10.13 -17.16
CA GLU A 184 -23.87 10.92 -18.22
C GLU A 184 -22.79 11.39 -19.21
N GLU A 185 -23.10 11.32 -20.50
CA GLU A 185 -22.22 11.84 -21.53
C GLU A 185 -22.19 13.37 -21.54
N PRO A 186 -21.13 14.00 -22.08
CA PRO A 186 -21.07 15.44 -22.17
C PRO A 186 -22.21 16.00 -23.03
N VAL A 187 -22.90 17.00 -22.50
CA VAL A 187 -24.00 17.68 -23.19
C VAL A 187 -23.63 19.11 -23.50
N THR A 188 -24.05 19.60 -24.67
CA THR A 188 -23.93 21.02 -24.98
C THR A 188 -24.85 21.83 -24.07
N THR A 189 -24.30 22.80 -23.35
CA THR A 189 -25.05 23.72 -22.48
C THR A 189 -24.68 25.16 -22.80
N ILE A 190 -25.46 26.11 -22.29
CA ILE A 190 -25.06 27.53 -22.27
C ILE A 190 -24.17 27.75 -21.05
N VAL A 191 -23.00 28.36 -21.24
CA VAL A 191 -22.10 28.83 -20.18
C VAL A 191 -21.88 30.33 -20.31
N GLU A 192 -21.70 31.01 -19.17
CA GLU A 192 -21.39 32.44 -19.12
C GLU A 192 -19.87 32.65 -19.26
N SER A 193 -19.45 33.24 -20.37
CA SER A 193 -18.07 33.73 -20.55
C SER A 193 -18.02 35.19 -20.08
N GLU A 194 -17.51 35.42 -18.89
CA GLU A 194 -17.46 36.75 -18.29
C GLU A 194 -16.64 37.75 -19.11
N ILE A 195 -17.21 38.94 -19.35
CA ILE A 195 -16.54 40.09 -19.94
C ILE A 195 -16.03 40.99 -18.81
N PHE A 196 -16.87 41.25 -17.81
CA PHE A 196 -16.45 41.77 -16.51
C PHE A 196 -17.52 41.53 -15.42
N GLU A 197 -17.07 41.55 -14.17
CA GLU A 197 -17.89 41.63 -12.96
C GLU A 197 -17.34 42.72 -12.02
N GLU A 198 -18.24 43.39 -11.29
CA GLU A 198 -17.91 44.39 -10.28
C GLU A 198 -18.90 44.28 -9.10
N ASP A 199 -18.38 43.92 -7.92
CA ASP A 199 -19.09 43.70 -6.66
C ASP A 199 -18.77 44.78 -5.60
N PHE A 200 -17.97 45.79 -5.96
CA PHE A 200 -17.53 46.92 -5.14
C PHE A 200 -16.74 46.57 -3.86
N ASN A 201 -16.53 45.28 -3.56
CA ASN A 201 -15.89 44.81 -2.32
C ASN A 201 -14.38 45.13 -2.27
N SER A 202 -13.76 45.31 -3.43
CA SER A 202 -12.33 45.59 -3.56
C SER A 202 -11.94 47.05 -3.33
N TYR A 203 -12.91 47.96 -3.11
CA TYR A 203 -12.67 49.41 -3.03
C TYR A 203 -13.04 49.98 -1.65
N PRO A 204 -12.43 51.11 -1.23
CA PRO A 204 -12.82 51.79 0.00
C PRO A 204 -14.32 52.09 0.02
N ALA A 205 -14.97 51.83 1.15
CA ALA A 205 -16.39 52.04 1.35
C ALA A 205 -16.67 52.86 2.62
N GLY A 206 -17.71 53.69 2.59
CA GLY A 206 -18.09 54.54 3.71
C GLY A 206 -19.02 55.68 3.31
N SER A 207 -19.54 56.40 4.30
CA SER A 207 -20.34 57.60 4.04
C SER A 207 -19.50 58.69 3.37
N GLY A 208 -19.94 59.17 2.21
CA GLY A 208 -19.23 60.18 1.43
C GLY A 208 -18.06 59.63 0.59
N VAL A 209 -17.79 58.33 0.63
CA VAL A 209 -16.76 57.70 -0.21
C VAL A 209 -17.33 57.44 -1.59
N LEU A 210 -16.83 58.12 -2.62
CA LEU A 210 -17.30 57.93 -4.00
C LEU A 210 -16.81 56.61 -4.58
N VAL A 211 -17.63 55.99 -5.44
CA VAL A 211 -17.17 54.90 -6.30
C VAL A 211 -16.08 55.45 -7.23
N ALA A 212 -14.88 54.89 -7.11
CA ALA A 212 -13.70 55.25 -7.88
C ALA A 212 -13.02 53.96 -8.36
N ILE A 213 -13.40 53.52 -9.54
CA ILE A 213 -12.94 52.29 -10.19
C ILE A 213 -12.25 52.66 -11.49
N ASP A 214 -11.12 52.04 -11.79
CA ASP A 214 -10.39 52.33 -13.02
C ASP A 214 -11.27 52.07 -14.26
N GLY A 215 -11.26 53.03 -15.19
CA GLY A 215 -12.10 53.04 -16.37
C GLY A 215 -13.58 53.38 -16.17
N TRP A 216 -14.08 53.46 -14.93
CA TRP A 216 -15.44 53.95 -14.65
C TRP A 216 -15.45 55.47 -14.45
N ILE A 217 -16.59 56.10 -14.73
CA ILE A 217 -16.81 57.53 -14.50
C ILE A 217 -17.97 57.73 -13.54
N ASN A 218 -17.78 58.56 -12.52
CA ASN A 218 -18.79 58.92 -11.54
C ASN A 218 -18.91 60.45 -11.49
N LYS A 219 -19.97 60.99 -12.09
CA LYS A 219 -20.07 62.43 -12.37
C LYS A 219 -21.48 62.97 -12.18
N ASP A 220 -21.62 64.03 -11.41
CA ASP A 220 -22.81 64.88 -11.41
C ASP A 220 -22.64 66.06 -12.36
N LEU A 221 -23.61 66.24 -13.26
CA LEU A 221 -23.62 67.27 -14.30
C LEU A 221 -24.35 68.55 -13.87
N LYS A 222 -25.11 68.51 -12.76
CA LYS A 222 -25.91 69.66 -12.30
C LYS A 222 -25.70 70.02 -10.83
N GLY A 223 -25.38 69.03 -10.00
CA GLY A 223 -25.12 69.19 -8.57
C GLY A 223 -23.67 68.92 -8.20
N ALA A 224 -23.47 68.39 -6.99
CA ALA A 224 -22.17 68.11 -6.41
C ALA A 224 -22.12 66.76 -5.66
N ILE A 225 -23.03 65.84 -5.98
CA ILE A 225 -23.03 64.49 -5.38
C ILE A 225 -22.40 63.47 -6.33
N GLY A 226 -22.35 62.20 -5.91
CA GLY A 226 -21.87 61.09 -6.72
C GLY A 226 -22.39 59.77 -6.16
N TRP A 227 -22.25 58.70 -6.94
CA TRP A 227 -22.49 57.34 -6.42
C TRP A 227 -21.43 57.03 -5.36
N GLN A 228 -21.87 56.66 -4.17
CA GLN A 228 -20.99 56.35 -3.04
C GLN A 228 -20.79 54.85 -2.93
N ASN A 229 -19.56 54.40 -2.71
CA ASN A 229 -19.32 53.03 -2.29
C ASN A 229 -19.66 52.92 -0.81
N ARG A 230 -20.75 52.23 -0.48
CA ARG A 230 -21.27 52.05 0.88
C ARG A 230 -21.03 50.61 1.30
N THR A 231 -21.06 50.36 2.60
CA THR A 231 -20.89 49.01 3.15
C THR A 231 -21.97 48.72 4.19
N TYR A 232 -22.51 47.51 4.15
CA TYR A 232 -23.43 46.99 5.15
C TYR A 232 -23.36 45.47 5.18
N SER A 233 -23.29 44.87 6.38
CA SER A 233 -23.24 43.41 6.57
C SER A 233 -22.12 42.71 5.76
N ASN A 234 -20.92 43.31 5.74
CA ASN A 234 -19.77 42.84 4.96
C ASN A 234 -19.97 42.78 3.43
N ASN A 235 -20.93 43.55 2.91
CA ASN A 235 -21.14 43.73 1.48
C ASN A 235 -21.00 45.21 1.11
N ASN A 236 -20.14 45.51 0.13
CA ASN A 236 -20.02 46.84 -0.46
C ASN A 236 -20.96 46.99 -1.65
N TYR A 237 -21.38 48.21 -1.97
CA TYR A 237 -22.28 48.49 -3.08
C TYR A 237 -22.27 49.97 -3.45
N ALA A 238 -22.62 50.31 -4.68
CA ALA A 238 -22.77 51.69 -5.11
C ALA A 238 -24.14 52.24 -4.72
N GLN A 239 -24.22 53.42 -4.08
CA GLN A 239 -25.46 54.06 -3.64
C GLN A 239 -25.55 55.53 -4.07
N VAL A 240 -26.73 55.99 -4.48
CA VAL A 240 -27.01 57.42 -4.74
C VAL A 240 -28.37 57.86 -4.17
N SER A 241 -28.45 59.11 -3.72
CA SER A 241 -29.71 59.78 -3.34
C SER A 241 -29.52 61.31 -3.36
N SER A 242 -30.54 62.05 -3.80
CA SER A 242 -30.62 63.51 -3.67
C SER A 242 -31.13 63.98 -2.31
N TYR A 243 -31.44 63.09 -1.37
CA TYR A 243 -31.99 63.47 -0.07
C TYR A 243 -31.08 64.50 0.64
N ASN A 244 -31.68 65.62 1.07
CA ASN A 244 -31.01 66.71 1.79
C ASN A 244 -29.91 67.44 0.98
N THR A 245 -29.90 67.30 -0.35
CA THR A 245 -28.98 68.06 -1.22
C THR A 245 -29.42 69.49 -1.47
N LYS A 246 -30.72 69.79 -1.31
CA LYS A 246 -31.34 71.09 -1.66
C LYS A 246 -31.02 71.55 -3.09
N ALA A 247 -30.78 70.60 -4.01
CA ALA A 247 -30.34 70.87 -5.37
C ALA A 247 -30.95 69.88 -6.38
N VAL A 248 -30.85 70.24 -7.66
CA VAL A 248 -31.07 69.34 -8.80
C VAL A 248 -29.77 68.61 -9.08
N ASN A 249 -29.83 67.29 -9.24
CA ASN A 249 -28.66 66.43 -9.46
C ASN A 249 -28.88 65.55 -10.70
N ASP A 250 -27.86 65.43 -11.55
CA ASP A 250 -27.86 64.58 -12.74
C ASP A 250 -26.57 63.75 -12.72
N VAL A 251 -26.62 62.65 -11.97
CA VAL A 251 -25.46 61.86 -11.58
C VAL A 251 -25.36 60.62 -12.46
N ARG A 252 -24.20 60.37 -13.06
CA ARG A 252 -23.95 59.19 -13.87
C ARG A 252 -22.84 58.36 -13.24
N LEU A 253 -23.09 57.08 -13.04
CA LEU A 253 -22.04 56.07 -12.89
C LEU A 253 -21.96 55.29 -14.20
N ILE A 254 -20.89 55.49 -14.95
CA ILE A 254 -20.66 54.91 -16.26
C ILE A 254 -19.62 53.80 -16.10
N THR A 255 -19.94 52.60 -16.58
CA THR A 255 -19.03 51.45 -16.54
C THR A 255 -17.73 51.72 -17.29
N LYS A 256 -16.72 50.87 -17.10
CA LYS A 256 -15.64 50.74 -18.09
C LYS A 256 -16.18 50.29 -19.45
N ILE A 257 -15.32 50.36 -20.46
CA ILE A 257 -15.65 49.89 -21.82
C ILE A 257 -16.03 48.41 -21.79
N ILE A 258 -17.16 48.08 -22.42
CA ILE A 258 -17.63 46.70 -22.62
C ILE A 258 -17.35 46.35 -24.08
N ASP A 259 -16.32 45.54 -24.30
CA ASP A 259 -15.92 45.11 -25.64
C ASP A 259 -16.72 43.88 -26.05
N LEU A 260 -17.66 44.04 -26.99
CA LEU A 260 -18.50 42.97 -27.50
C LEU A 260 -17.94 42.39 -28.81
N THR A 261 -16.70 42.70 -29.17
CA THR A 261 -16.04 42.06 -30.31
C THR A 261 -15.82 40.57 -30.04
N GLY A 262 -16.17 39.72 -31.00
CA GLY A 262 -16.04 38.26 -30.84
C GLY A 262 -17.13 37.57 -30.02
N THR A 263 -18.06 38.31 -29.41
CA THR A 263 -19.17 37.74 -28.61
C THR A 263 -20.25 37.06 -29.46
N THR A 264 -20.94 36.08 -28.90
CA THR A 264 -22.00 35.30 -29.54
C THR A 264 -23.40 35.78 -29.15
N SER A 265 -23.69 35.79 -27.85
CA SER A 265 -24.94 36.18 -27.19
C SER A 265 -24.62 37.00 -25.93
N PRO A 266 -24.13 38.24 -26.07
CA PRO A 266 -23.72 39.06 -24.93
C PRO A 266 -24.92 39.55 -24.10
N LYS A 267 -24.73 39.60 -22.78
CA LYS A 267 -25.74 39.96 -21.77
C LYS A 267 -25.17 40.95 -20.75
N PHE A 268 -26.05 41.70 -20.10
CA PHE A 268 -25.71 42.57 -18.96
C PHE A 268 -26.74 42.46 -17.85
N THR A 269 -26.28 42.39 -16.60
CA THR A 269 -27.14 42.29 -15.41
C THR A 269 -26.50 43.00 -14.22
N PHE A 270 -27.33 43.28 -13.21
CA PHE A 270 -26.93 43.83 -11.92
C PHE A 270 -28.03 43.54 -10.88
N ASP A 271 -27.67 43.60 -9.61
CA ASP A 271 -28.59 43.55 -8.49
C ASP A 271 -28.94 44.96 -8.01
N ILE A 272 -30.16 45.13 -7.49
CA ILE A 272 -30.69 46.44 -7.08
C ILE A 272 -31.42 46.37 -5.75
N VAL A 273 -31.22 47.41 -4.94
CA VAL A 273 -32.08 47.78 -3.81
C VAL A 273 -32.60 49.20 -4.01
N VAL A 274 -33.89 49.40 -3.76
CA VAL A 274 -34.54 50.72 -3.79
C VAL A 274 -35.01 51.05 -2.39
N GLY A 275 -34.74 52.26 -1.94
CA GLY A 275 -35.13 52.74 -0.62
C GLY A 275 -35.73 54.14 -0.66
N ASN A 276 -36.57 54.45 0.33
CA ASN A 276 -37.19 55.78 0.49
C ASN A 276 -37.83 56.29 -0.82
N PHE A 277 -38.63 55.45 -1.46
CA PHE A 277 -39.18 55.74 -2.78
C PHE A 277 -40.09 56.97 -2.75
N THR A 278 -39.76 57.95 -3.59
CA THR A 278 -40.50 59.23 -3.73
C THR A 278 -40.83 59.55 -5.19
N ALA A 279 -39.95 59.14 -6.10
CA ALA A 279 -40.16 59.17 -7.56
C ALA A 279 -39.21 58.20 -8.27
N SER A 280 -39.51 57.81 -9.50
CA SER A 280 -38.56 57.12 -10.36
C SER A 280 -37.46 58.09 -10.79
N CYS A 281 -36.22 57.85 -10.33
CA CYS A 281 -35.08 58.73 -10.62
C CYS A 281 -33.91 58.01 -11.31
N LEU A 282 -33.95 56.68 -11.43
CA LEU A 282 -32.88 55.88 -12.05
C LEU A 282 -33.24 55.51 -13.49
N SER A 283 -32.32 55.77 -14.41
CA SER A 283 -32.33 55.31 -15.80
C SER A 283 -31.05 54.54 -16.10
N ILE A 284 -31.16 53.45 -16.85
CA ILE A 284 -30.03 52.67 -17.35
C ILE A 284 -29.93 52.97 -18.85
N GLU A 285 -28.78 53.48 -19.27
CA GLU A 285 -28.56 53.94 -20.64
C GLU A 285 -27.34 53.26 -21.26
N VAL A 286 -27.40 52.94 -22.56
CA VAL A 286 -26.27 52.40 -23.34
C VAL A 286 -25.74 53.47 -24.29
N SER A 287 -24.42 53.60 -24.41
CA SER A 287 -23.77 54.44 -25.41
C SER A 287 -22.75 53.68 -26.24
N GLU A 288 -22.80 53.85 -27.56
CA GLU A 288 -21.85 53.29 -28.53
C GLU A 288 -20.74 54.30 -28.91
N ASN A 289 -20.95 55.59 -28.65
CA ASN A 289 -20.04 56.68 -29.04
C ASN A 289 -19.46 57.44 -27.84
N PHE A 290 -19.73 57.00 -26.61
CA PHE A 290 -19.05 57.53 -25.44
C PHE A 290 -17.56 57.15 -25.50
N SER A 291 -16.65 58.12 -25.33
CA SER A 291 -15.19 57.89 -25.46
C SER A 291 -14.49 57.47 -24.16
N GLY A 292 -15.24 57.27 -23.07
CA GLY A 292 -14.65 57.02 -21.74
C GLY A 292 -14.11 58.28 -21.05
N LYS A 293 -14.57 59.49 -21.43
CA LYS A 293 -14.07 60.77 -20.91
C LYS A 293 -15.20 61.70 -20.48
N ASP A 294 -15.02 62.41 -19.37
CA ASP A 294 -15.97 63.41 -18.86
C ASP A 294 -16.42 64.41 -19.93
N ALA A 295 -15.47 64.89 -20.73
CA ALA A 295 -15.69 65.92 -21.74
C ALA A 295 -16.73 65.54 -22.81
N ASN A 296 -17.03 64.24 -22.99
CA ASN A 296 -17.95 63.78 -24.01
C ASN A 296 -19.27 63.20 -23.44
N ILE A 297 -19.51 63.27 -22.13
CA ILE A 297 -20.73 62.74 -21.51
C ILE A 297 -21.99 63.38 -22.13
N THR A 298 -21.98 64.70 -22.33
CA THR A 298 -23.13 65.47 -22.84
C THR A 298 -23.29 65.45 -24.36
N THR A 299 -22.25 65.05 -25.09
CA THR A 299 -22.26 64.96 -26.57
C THR A 299 -22.46 63.52 -27.06
N ALA A 300 -22.22 62.52 -26.20
CA ALA A 300 -22.53 61.14 -26.50
C ALA A 300 -24.04 60.90 -26.62
N THR A 301 -24.39 59.90 -27.41
CA THR A 301 -25.77 59.43 -27.55
C THR A 301 -26.02 58.34 -26.52
N TRP A 302 -27.08 58.50 -25.74
CA TRP A 302 -27.48 57.59 -24.69
C TRP A 302 -28.85 57.00 -25.02
N LYS A 303 -28.90 55.69 -25.29
CA LYS A 303 -30.14 54.96 -25.52
C LYS A 303 -30.65 54.41 -24.18
N ASP A 304 -31.82 54.88 -23.76
CA ASP A 304 -32.49 54.35 -22.58
C ASP A 304 -32.88 52.89 -22.80
N VAL A 305 -32.46 52.02 -21.88
CA VAL A 305 -32.76 50.58 -21.84
C VAL A 305 -33.41 50.17 -20.51
N THR A 306 -33.81 51.14 -19.69
CA THR A 306 -34.36 50.94 -18.34
C THR A 306 -35.52 49.95 -18.32
N SER A 307 -36.37 49.96 -19.35
CA SER A 307 -37.51 49.04 -19.47
C SER A 307 -37.13 47.55 -19.62
N SER A 308 -35.85 47.24 -19.86
CA SER A 308 -35.35 45.87 -19.90
C SER A 308 -35.06 45.31 -18.50
N PHE A 309 -35.18 46.15 -17.47
CA PHE A 309 -34.93 45.82 -16.09
C PHE A 309 -36.18 46.04 -15.23
N THR A 310 -36.27 45.28 -14.15
CA THR A 310 -37.28 45.45 -13.09
C THR A 310 -36.68 46.30 -11.98
N ILE A 311 -37.11 47.56 -11.88
CA ILE A 311 -36.71 48.48 -10.80
C ILE A 311 -37.83 48.53 -9.75
N PRO A 312 -37.61 48.01 -8.53
CA PRO A 312 -38.63 47.99 -7.48
C PRO A 312 -39.14 49.37 -7.06
N GLN A 313 -40.38 49.43 -6.58
CA GLN A 313 -41.00 50.64 -6.03
C GLN A 313 -41.60 50.31 -4.65
N PRO A 314 -40.81 50.32 -3.56
CA PRO A 314 -41.29 49.99 -2.23
C PRO A 314 -42.28 51.04 -1.70
N ALA A 315 -43.32 50.60 -1.01
CA ALA A 315 -44.28 51.51 -0.36
C ALA A 315 -43.65 52.27 0.82
N SER A 316 -42.69 51.66 1.53
CA SER A 316 -41.91 52.28 2.60
C SER A 316 -40.58 51.53 2.80
N GLY A 317 -39.60 52.18 3.44
CA GLY A 317 -38.32 51.55 3.77
C GLY A 317 -37.47 51.21 2.54
N TYR A 318 -36.73 50.09 2.65
CA TYR A 318 -35.85 49.54 1.61
C TYR A 318 -36.39 48.18 1.15
N THR A 319 -36.16 47.86 -0.12
CA THR A 319 -36.31 46.48 -0.62
C THR A 319 -35.16 45.59 -0.17
N THR A 320 -35.29 44.28 -0.38
CA THR A 320 -34.17 43.33 -0.32
C THR A 320 -33.40 43.33 -1.65
N TRP A 321 -32.15 42.86 -1.62
CA TRP A 321 -31.38 42.63 -2.85
C TRP A 321 -32.11 41.66 -3.77
N ALA A 322 -32.21 42.03 -5.04
CA ALA A 322 -32.76 41.21 -6.11
C ALA A 322 -32.11 41.59 -7.43
N SER A 323 -32.00 40.62 -8.34
CA SER A 323 -31.58 40.90 -9.71
C SER A 323 -32.56 41.85 -10.38
N ALA A 324 -32.02 42.87 -11.04
CA ALA A 324 -32.81 43.78 -11.88
C ALA A 324 -33.25 43.10 -13.19
N GLY A 325 -32.83 41.87 -13.46
CA GLY A 325 -33.04 41.16 -14.72
C GLY A 325 -31.82 41.25 -15.64
N THR A 326 -31.95 40.74 -16.85
CA THR A 326 -30.86 40.66 -17.83
C THR A 326 -31.22 41.38 -19.11
N LEU A 327 -30.38 42.31 -19.53
CA LEU A 327 -30.45 42.96 -20.83
C LEU A 327 -29.71 42.11 -21.87
N ASP A 328 -30.39 41.84 -22.98
CA ASP A 328 -29.76 41.27 -24.18
C ASP A 328 -29.00 42.37 -24.95
N LEU A 329 -27.69 42.19 -25.11
CA LEU A 329 -26.81 43.13 -25.81
C LEU A 329 -26.56 42.75 -27.27
N LYS A 330 -27.28 41.77 -27.84
CA LYS A 330 -27.09 41.28 -29.22
C LYS A 330 -27.16 42.38 -30.28
N ALA A 331 -27.94 43.44 -30.05
CA ALA A 331 -28.01 44.61 -30.94
C ALA A 331 -26.69 45.41 -31.03
N TYR A 332 -25.81 45.23 -30.06
CA TYR A 332 -24.50 45.90 -29.95
C TYR A 332 -23.33 44.95 -30.26
N LYS A 333 -23.61 43.72 -30.72
CA LYS A 333 -22.59 42.73 -31.07
C LYS A 333 -21.56 43.31 -32.04
N GLY A 334 -20.28 43.03 -31.78
CA GLY A 334 -19.16 43.52 -32.60
C GLY A 334 -18.77 44.99 -32.33
N LYS A 335 -19.40 45.65 -31.36
CA LYS A 335 -19.12 47.04 -30.99
C LYS A 335 -18.48 47.10 -29.60
N LYS A 336 -18.01 48.30 -29.24
CA LYS A 336 -17.63 48.63 -27.87
C LYS A 336 -18.66 49.61 -27.32
N ILE A 337 -19.18 49.32 -26.14
CA ILE A 337 -20.25 50.11 -25.52
C ILE A 337 -19.91 50.49 -24.09
N TYR A 338 -20.68 51.41 -23.54
CA TYR A 338 -20.67 51.79 -22.13
C TYR A 338 -22.10 51.78 -21.60
N ILE A 339 -22.26 51.40 -20.33
CA ILE A 339 -23.55 51.44 -19.64
C ILE A 339 -23.49 52.51 -18.55
N SER A 340 -24.53 53.34 -18.46
CA SER A 340 -24.66 54.42 -17.49
C SER A 340 -25.84 54.16 -16.57
N PHE A 341 -25.58 54.11 -15.26
CA PHE A 341 -26.58 54.26 -14.21
C PHE A 341 -26.77 55.76 -13.94
N LYS A 342 -27.78 56.34 -14.60
CA LYS A 342 -28.10 57.76 -14.50
C LYS A 342 -29.16 58.01 -13.43
N TYR A 343 -28.86 58.90 -12.51
CA TYR A 343 -29.75 59.34 -11.44
C TYR A 343 -30.16 60.80 -11.64
N SER A 344 -31.46 61.02 -11.87
CA SER A 344 -32.10 62.34 -12.08
C SER A 344 -32.88 62.75 -10.84
N GLY A 345 -32.18 63.27 -9.83
CA GLY A 345 -32.76 63.64 -8.54
C GLY A 345 -32.98 65.15 -8.38
N ASP A 346 -33.93 65.52 -7.52
CA ASP A 346 -34.31 66.91 -7.26
C ASP A 346 -34.90 67.04 -5.84
N ASP A 347 -34.11 67.58 -4.91
CA ASP A 347 -34.57 67.81 -3.52
C ASP A 347 -35.34 69.14 -3.36
N THR A 348 -35.48 69.90 -4.45
CA THR A 348 -36.22 71.17 -4.51
C THR A 348 -37.61 71.00 -5.12
N SER A 349 -37.89 69.88 -5.80
CA SER A 349 -39.19 69.60 -6.40
C SER A 349 -40.26 69.22 -5.38
N THR A 350 -41.53 69.32 -5.80
CA THR A 350 -42.70 68.80 -5.05
C THR A 350 -43.53 67.89 -5.96
N PRO A 351 -43.64 66.57 -5.68
CA PRO A 351 -42.91 65.85 -4.63
C PRO A 351 -41.40 65.86 -4.88
N LYS A 352 -40.62 65.69 -3.80
CA LYS A 352 -39.16 65.57 -3.88
C LYS A 352 -38.78 64.30 -4.66
N LYS A 353 -37.74 64.38 -5.49
CA LYS A 353 -37.18 63.26 -6.24
C LYS A 353 -35.89 62.78 -5.57
N THR A 354 -36.03 62.08 -4.45
CA THR A 354 -34.90 61.73 -3.56
C THR A 354 -34.80 60.24 -3.27
N THR A 355 -35.44 59.39 -4.09
CA THR A 355 -35.35 57.93 -3.98
C THR A 355 -33.89 57.49 -3.90
N THR A 356 -33.59 56.58 -2.97
CA THR A 356 -32.28 55.96 -2.82
C THR A 356 -32.20 54.74 -3.73
N TYR A 357 -31.13 54.65 -4.51
CA TYR A 357 -30.80 53.45 -5.28
C TYR A 357 -29.47 52.89 -4.80
N GLN A 358 -29.42 51.57 -4.65
CA GLN A 358 -28.20 50.79 -4.39
C GLN A 358 -28.07 49.76 -5.51
N ILE A 359 -26.88 49.62 -6.08
CA ILE A 359 -26.57 48.66 -7.13
C ILE A 359 -25.33 47.86 -6.77
N ASP A 360 -25.33 46.59 -7.17
CA ASP A 360 -24.28 45.63 -6.86
C ASP A 360 -24.21 44.52 -7.94
N ASN A 361 -23.18 43.67 -7.90
CA ASN A 361 -22.98 42.54 -8.80
C ASN A 361 -23.18 42.92 -10.28
N VAL A 362 -22.54 44.02 -10.72
CA VAL A 362 -22.68 44.54 -12.09
C VAL A 362 -21.85 43.69 -13.04
N ARG A 363 -22.51 42.98 -13.97
CA ARG A 363 -21.89 41.95 -14.80
C ARG A 363 -22.21 42.15 -16.28
N ALA A 364 -21.21 41.99 -17.13
CA ALA A 364 -21.38 41.70 -18.55
C ALA A 364 -20.73 40.36 -18.89
N PHE A 365 -21.42 39.52 -19.65
CA PHE A 365 -20.96 38.18 -20.02
C PHE A 365 -21.49 37.78 -21.39
N ASP A 366 -20.87 36.79 -22.01
CA ASP A 366 -21.32 36.18 -23.26
C ASP A 366 -21.86 34.79 -23.01
N GLU A 367 -23.11 34.53 -23.43
CA GLU A 367 -23.66 33.18 -23.41
C GLU A 367 -23.15 32.40 -24.63
N ILE A 368 -22.29 31.42 -24.38
CA ILE A 368 -21.73 30.56 -25.43
C ILE A 368 -22.13 29.09 -25.22
N SER A 369 -22.17 28.33 -26.31
CA SER A 369 -22.34 26.88 -26.25
C SER A 369 -21.06 26.24 -25.68
N GLY A 370 -21.12 25.81 -24.42
CA GLY A 370 -20.10 25.00 -23.77
C GLY A 370 -20.48 23.52 -23.75
N ILE A 371 -19.57 22.68 -23.25
CA ILE A 371 -19.83 21.26 -22.99
C ILE A 371 -19.75 21.05 -21.49
N ASP A 372 -20.82 20.54 -20.89
CA ASP A 372 -20.87 20.19 -19.46
C ASP A 372 -21.06 18.70 -19.28
N VAL A 373 -20.50 18.17 -18.19
CA VAL A 373 -20.72 16.80 -17.73
C VAL A 373 -21.36 16.87 -16.36
N LYS A 374 -22.67 16.65 -16.34
CA LYS A 374 -23.52 16.67 -15.14
C LYS A 374 -23.17 15.50 -14.21
N ASN A 375 -23.50 15.63 -12.93
CA ASN A 375 -23.45 14.54 -11.94
C ASN A 375 -22.10 13.80 -11.85
N LYS A 376 -20.99 14.53 -12.05
CA LYS A 376 -19.65 13.97 -11.92
C LYS A 376 -19.27 13.77 -10.45
N GLU A 377 -18.67 12.61 -10.17
CA GLU A 377 -18.22 12.19 -8.84
C GLU A 377 -16.71 12.01 -8.87
N LEU A 378 -16.02 12.42 -7.79
CA LEU A 378 -14.60 12.12 -7.61
C LEU A 378 -14.43 10.62 -7.30
N ARG A 379 -13.49 9.97 -7.97
CA ARG A 379 -13.19 8.54 -7.82
C ARG A 379 -11.70 8.30 -7.72
N TYR A 380 -11.35 7.25 -6.99
CA TYR A 380 -9.98 6.80 -6.81
C TYR A 380 -9.81 5.38 -7.35
N THR A 381 -8.80 5.16 -8.18
CA THR A 381 -8.49 3.83 -8.72
C THR A 381 -6.99 3.64 -8.90
N PRO A 382 -6.38 2.61 -8.27
CA PRO A 382 -5.01 2.27 -8.51
C PRO A 382 -4.85 1.55 -9.85
N TYR A 383 -3.83 1.94 -10.60
CA TYR A 383 -3.38 1.28 -11.83
C TYR A 383 -2.00 0.67 -11.59
N LYS A 384 -1.77 -0.52 -12.13
CA LYS A 384 -0.47 -1.20 -12.12
C LYS A 384 0.09 -1.33 -13.53
N TYR A 385 1.39 -1.06 -13.67
CA TYR A 385 2.11 -1.32 -14.90
C TYR A 385 2.47 -2.81 -14.97
N ARG A 386 1.89 -3.53 -15.94
CA ARG A 386 2.16 -4.95 -16.22
C ARG A 386 2.20 -5.26 -17.70
N ASN A 387 3.12 -6.11 -18.12
CA ASN A 387 3.24 -6.53 -19.53
C ASN A 387 3.35 -5.32 -20.48
N ALA A 388 4.17 -4.35 -20.10
CA ALA A 388 4.37 -3.09 -20.80
C ALA A 388 3.13 -2.19 -20.95
N LYS A 389 2.07 -2.39 -20.14
CA LYS A 389 0.82 -1.61 -20.19
C LYS A 389 0.31 -1.24 -18.81
N TRP A 390 -0.36 -0.09 -18.70
CA TRP A 390 -1.12 0.26 -17.51
C TRP A 390 -2.48 -0.44 -17.50
N GLN A 391 -2.83 -1.05 -16.38
CA GLN A 391 -4.10 -1.75 -16.17
C GLN A 391 -4.61 -1.43 -14.76
N SER A 392 -5.92 -1.53 -14.51
CA SER A 392 -6.43 -1.40 -13.14
C SER A 392 -5.77 -2.43 -12.22
N ALA A 393 -5.60 -2.07 -10.94
CA ALA A 393 -5.14 -3.03 -9.95
C ALA A 393 -6.10 -4.21 -9.86
N ALA A 394 -5.60 -5.35 -9.37
CA ALA A 394 -6.40 -6.54 -9.17
C ALA A 394 -7.50 -6.29 -8.12
N ASP A 395 -8.60 -7.04 -8.18
CA ASP A 395 -9.74 -6.93 -7.27
C ASP A 395 -9.39 -7.18 -5.79
N SER A 396 -8.23 -7.78 -5.51
CA SER A 396 -7.69 -7.90 -4.15
C SER A 396 -7.20 -6.57 -3.56
N VAL A 397 -7.01 -5.54 -4.39
CA VAL A 397 -6.67 -4.17 -3.99
C VAL A 397 -7.96 -3.35 -3.88
N ILE A 398 -8.33 -3.03 -2.65
CA ILE A 398 -9.51 -2.26 -2.31
C ILE A 398 -9.10 -0.82 -2.07
N THR A 399 -9.76 0.14 -2.72
CA THR A 399 -9.47 1.56 -2.55
C THR A 399 -10.65 2.24 -1.89
N LEU A 400 -10.41 2.92 -0.76
CA LEU A 400 -11.43 3.77 -0.14
C LEU A 400 -11.83 4.88 -1.12
N GLN A 401 -13.11 5.03 -1.39
CA GLN A 401 -13.69 6.10 -2.22
C GLN A 401 -14.04 7.32 -1.34
N PRO A 402 -14.25 8.52 -1.92
CA PRO A 402 -14.70 9.70 -1.16
C PRO A 402 -15.88 9.43 -0.22
N THR A 403 -16.88 8.67 -0.69
CA THR A 403 -18.04 8.28 0.12
C THR A 403 -17.71 7.40 1.32
N ASP A 404 -16.64 6.59 1.24
CA ASP A 404 -16.18 5.77 2.37
C ASP A 404 -15.59 6.65 3.47
N TYR A 405 -14.89 7.73 3.11
CA TYR A 405 -14.39 8.72 4.07
C TYR A 405 -15.54 9.49 4.73
N ASP A 406 -16.54 9.91 3.95
CA ASP A 406 -17.74 10.57 4.47
C ASP A 406 -18.49 9.67 5.47
N ALA A 407 -18.62 8.38 5.16
CA ALA A 407 -19.23 7.39 6.07
C ALA A 407 -18.43 7.20 7.37
N MET A 408 -17.11 7.40 7.32
CA MET A 408 -16.25 7.39 8.51
C MET A 408 -16.20 8.74 9.25
N GLY A 409 -16.80 9.80 8.69
CA GLY A 409 -16.71 11.16 9.23
C GLY A 409 -15.32 11.77 9.10
N LEU A 410 -14.54 11.35 8.10
CA LEU A 410 -13.14 11.73 7.90
C LEU A 410 -12.95 12.40 6.53
N LYS A 411 -11.89 13.19 6.38
CA LYS A 411 -11.40 13.64 5.06
C LYS A 411 -10.27 12.76 4.52
N PHE A 412 -9.41 12.30 5.43
CA PHE A 412 -8.31 11.38 5.19
C PHE A 412 -8.21 10.43 6.39
N LEU A 413 -7.66 9.24 6.16
CA LEU A 413 -7.48 8.23 7.20
C LEU A 413 -5.99 8.11 7.51
N THR A 414 -5.57 8.44 8.72
CA THR A 414 -4.15 8.29 9.12
C THR A 414 -3.82 6.82 9.40
N THR A 415 -2.54 6.45 9.33
CA THR A 415 -2.09 5.08 9.64
C THR A 415 -2.35 4.68 11.10
N ALA A 416 -2.47 5.66 12.01
CA ALA A 416 -2.82 5.41 13.41
C ALA A 416 -4.32 5.10 13.59
N GLN A 417 -5.18 5.70 12.75
CA GLN A 417 -6.63 5.47 12.78
C GLN A 417 -7.03 4.22 11.99
N ALA A 418 -6.27 3.85 10.95
CA ALA A 418 -6.62 2.75 10.07
C ALA A 418 -6.96 1.43 10.79
N PRO A 419 -6.23 0.99 11.85
CA PRO A 419 -6.59 -0.19 12.63
C PRO A 419 -7.98 -0.13 13.28
N ASP A 420 -8.50 1.06 13.57
CA ASP A 420 -9.81 1.23 14.23
C ASP A 420 -10.97 1.25 13.22
N PHE A 421 -10.74 1.74 12.00
CA PHE A 421 -11.79 1.91 10.98
C PHE A 421 -11.83 0.78 9.95
N LEU A 422 -10.68 0.32 9.46
CA LEU A 422 -10.62 -0.61 8.33
C LEU A 422 -11.20 -1.99 8.62
N PRO A 423 -11.06 -2.60 9.83
CA PRO A 423 -11.73 -3.86 10.14
C PRO A 423 -13.26 -3.80 9.97
N ALA A 424 -13.88 -2.71 10.45
CA ALA A 424 -15.33 -2.52 10.35
C ALA A 424 -15.75 -2.30 8.89
N PHE A 425 -15.03 -1.44 8.16
CA PHE A 425 -15.24 -1.23 6.73
C PHE A 425 -15.16 -2.53 5.93
N LEU A 426 -14.13 -3.35 6.16
CA LEU A 426 -13.95 -4.63 5.50
C LEU A 426 -15.03 -5.64 5.88
N GLY A 427 -15.49 -5.64 7.14
CA GLY A 427 -16.61 -6.48 7.57
C GLY A 427 -17.92 -6.13 6.86
N LEU A 428 -18.19 -4.85 6.62
CA LEU A 428 -19.36 -4.40 5.87
C LEU A 428 -19.23 -4.70 4.37
N LYS A 429 -18.04 -4.51 3.80
CA LYS A 429 -17.79 -4.69 2.36
C LYS A 429 -17.67 -6.17 1.95
N PHE A 430 -17.18 -7.02 2.85
CA PHE A 430 -16.97 -8.45 2.64
C PHE A 430 -17.63 -9.27 3.75
N PRO A 431 -18.98 -9.32 3.80
CA PRO A 431 -19.71 -10.00 4.87
C PRO A 431 -19.56 -11.54 4.85
N PHE A 432 -19.03 -12.11 3.77
CA PHE A 432 -18.83 -13.55 3.59
C PHE A 432 -17.35 -13.97 3.53
N ALA A 433 -16.45 -13.14 4.07
CA ALA A 433 -15.02 -13.45 4.12
C ALA A 433 -14.75 -14.80 4.81
N GLN A 434 -13.81 -15.57 4.27
CA GLN A 434 -13.39 -16.87 4.78
C GLN A 434 -12.05 -16.76 5.50
N GLU A 435 -11.77 -17.71 6.39
CA GLU A 435 -10.50 -17.77 7.13
C GLU A 435 -9.31 -17.80 6.17
N GLY A 436 -8.35 -16.88 6.37
CA GLY A 436 -7.18 -16.73 5.51
C GLY A 436 -7.37 -15.79 4.32
N ASP A 437 -8.59 -15.27 4.09
CA ASP A 437 -8.80 -14.24 3.06
C ASP A 437 -7.95 -13.01 3.37
N ALA A 438 -7.28 -12.49 2.34
CA ALA A 438 -6.46 -11.28 2.43
C ALA A 438 -6.93 -10.21 1.45
N LYS A 439 -6.87 -8.95 1.87
CA LYS A 439 -7.12 -7.77 1.03
C LYS A 439 -6.03 -6.74 1.27
N THR A 440 -5.59 -6.07 0.20
CA THR A 440 -4.75 -4.88 0.31
C THR A 440 -5.64 -3.65 0.20
N ILE A 441 -5.61 -2.75 1.18
CA ILE A 441 -6.47 -1.59 1.24
C ILE A 441 -5.60 -0.36 1.00
N THR A 442 -5.88 0.39 -0.06
CA THR A 442 -5.28 1.69 -0.35
C THR A 442 -6.19 2.82 0.13
N TYR A 443 -5.60 3.81 0.79
CA TYR A 443 -6.31 4.97 1.33
C TYR A 443 -5.41 6.21 1.34
N LYS A 444 -6.01 7.39 1.18
CA LYS A 444 -5.34 8.68 1.38
C LYS A 444 -5.12 8.97 2.87
N VAL A 445 -3.88 9.31 3.22
CA VAL A 445 -3.49 9.85 4.55
C VAL A 445 -3.42 11.39 4.53
N SER A 446 -3.30 11.99 3.34
CA SER A 446 -3.39 13.43 3.11
C SER A 446 -3.83 13.68 1.66
N ALA A 447 -3.98 14.95 1.26
CA ALA A 447 -4.28 15.31 -0.12
C ALA A 447 -3.21 14.82 -1.12
N THR A 448 -1.95 14.70 -0.68
CA THR A 448 -0.77 14.42 -1.53
C THR A 448 -0.13 13.07 -1.24
N SER A 449 -0.73 12.23 -0.40
CA SER A 449 -0.14 10.96 0.00
C SER A 449 -1.19 9.87 0.20
N CYS A 450 -0.95 8.72 -0.43
CA CYS A 450 -1.67 7.49 -0.16
C CYS A 450 -0.81 6.54 0.67
N TYR A 451 -1.48 5.69 1.43
CA TYR A 451 -0.91 4.57 2.14
C TYR A 451 -1.71 3.31 1.82
N ALA A 452 -1.11 2.15 2.08
CA ALA A 452 -1.78 0.89 1.88
C ALA A 452 -1.46 -0.06 3.03
N ASP A 453 -2.39 -0.92 3.40
CA ASP A 453 -2.14 -1.98 4.38
C ASP A 453 -2.77 -3.27 3.88
N GLU A 454 -2.19 -4.40 4.25
CA GLU A 454 -2.83 -5.68 4.02
C GLU A 454 -3.59 -6.08 5.28
N TYR A 455 -4.81 -6.58 5.11
CA TYR A 455 -5.62 -7.11 6.19
C TYR A 455 -5.93 -8.57 5.88
N VAL A 456 -5.90 -9.40 6.92
CA VAL A 456 -6.21 -10.83 6.86
C VAL A 456 -7.41 -11.11 7.75
N PHE A 457 -8.36 -11.88 7.21
CA PHE A 457 -9.51 -12.36 7.94
C PHE A 457 -9.11 -13.61 8.72
N SER A 458 -9.08 -13.49 10.04
CA SER A 458 -8.79 -14.61 10.93
C SER A 458 -9.65 -14.58 12.18
N LYS A 459 -10.09 -15.75 12.64
CA LYS A 459 -10.94 -15.92 13.84
C LYS A 459 -12.19 -15.05 13.76
N GLY A 460 -12.79 -14.95 12.56
CA GLY A 460 -14.01 -14.19 12.31
C GLY A 460 -13.85 -12.67 12.28
N LYS A 461 -12.62 -12.13 12.20
CA LYS A 461 -12.36 -10.68 12.18
C LYS A 461 -11.25 -10.32 11.20
N TRP A 462 -11.37 -9.16 10.56
CA TRP A 462 -10.28 -8.55 9.81
C TRP A 462 -9.26 -7.92 10.76
N SER A 463 -7.98 -8.20 10.55
CA SER A 463 -6.88 -7.59 11.30
C SER A 463 -5.74 -7.21 10.36
N VAL A 464 -5.01 -6.15 10.70
CA VAL A 464 -3.87 -5.71 9.88
C VAL A 464 -2.79 -6.80 9.88
N ASN A 465 -2.25 -7.11 8.70
CA ASN A 465 -1.07 -7.93 8.56
C ASN A 465 0.15 -7.12 9.02
N THR A 466 0.76 -7.54 10.11
CA THR A 466 1.93 -6.87 10.69
C THR A 466 3.23 -7.20 9.95
N PHE A 467 3.21 -8.19 9.04
CA PHE A 467 4.40 -8.76 8.39
C PHE A 467 5.46 -9.22 9.40
N ILE A 468 4.98 -9.71 10.55
CA ILE A 468 5.79 -10.30 11.61
C ILE A 468 5.49 -11.79 11.64
N LEU A 469 6.53 -12.59 11.53
CA LEU A 469 6.48 -14.04 11.55
C LEU A 469 7.17 -14.56 12.80
N GLU A 470 6.67 -15.65 13.35
CA GLU A 470 7.43 -16.43 14.31
C GLU A 470 8.29 -17.45 13.53
N LYS A 471 9.60 -17.45 13.79
CA LYS A 471 10.55 -18.41 13.23
C LYS A 471 11.18 -19.21 14.34
N THR A 472 11.55 -20.46 14.04
CA THR A 472 12.33 -21.30 14.95
C THR A 472 13.52 -21.87 14.19
N ASP A 473 14.72 -21.55 14.66
CA ASP A 473 15.98 -22.00 14.07
C ASP A 473 16.78 -22.81 15.10
N GLN A 474 17.61 -23.74 14.63
CA GLN A 474 18.51 -24.52 15.47
C GLN A 474 19.92 -23.90 15.49
N PHE A 475 20.55 -23.93 16.65
CA PHE A 475 21.92 -23.48 16.86
C PHE A 475 22.69 -24.57 17.59
N VAL A 476 23.94 -24.77 17.20
CA VAL A 476 24.83 -25.77 17.80
C VAL A 476 26.11 -25.12 18.32
N LEU A 477 26.62 -25.62 19.44
CA LEU A 477 27.91 -25.23 19.98
C LEU A 477 29.00 -26.09 19.35
N SER A 478 29.77 -25.47 18.46
CA SER A 478 30.94 -26.07 17.80
C SER A 478 32.24 -25.66 18.50
N THR A 479 33.38 -26.15 17.99
CA THR A 479 34.70 -25.67 18.40
C THR A 479 34.94 -24.19 18.09
N LEU A 480 34.16 -23.60 17.18
CA LEU A 480 34.19 -22.17 16.84
C LEU A 480 33.22 -21.33 17.69
N GLY A 481 32.48 -21.96 18.61
CA GLY A 481 31.40 -21.35 19.37
C GLY A 481 30.01 -21.70 18.84
N TRP A 482 29.00 -21.00 19.35
CA TRP A 482 27.62 -21.14 18.88
C TRP A 482 27.51 -20.70 17.42
N VAL A 483 26.91 -21.53 16.59
CA VAL A 483 26.66 -21.27 15.17
C VAL A 483 25.24 -21.69 14.82
N PHE A 484 24.66 -21.06 13.80
CA PHE A 484 23.41 -21.55 13.20
C PHE A 484 23.65 -22.92 12.58
N ASP A 485 22.71 -23.83 12.79
CA ASP A 485 22.74 -25.17 12.20
C ASP A 485 21.76 -25.21 11.01
N PRO A 486 22.26 -25.19 9.77
CA PRO A 486 21.41 -25.24 8.60
C PRO A 486 20.86 -26.64 8.31
N THR A 487 21.24 -27.67 9.08
CA THR A 487 20.94 -29.08 8.76
C THR A 487 19.44 -29.34 8.57
N LEU A 488 19.09 -29.90 7.42
CA LEU A 488 17.72 -30.31 7.13
C LEU A 488 17.45 -31.65 7.82
N HIS A 489 16.64 -31.67 8.88
CA HIS A 489 16.18 -32.91 9.48
C HIS A 489 14.82 -33.32 8.88
N VAL A 490 14.83 -34.40 8.09
CA VAL A 490 13.66 -34.88 7.35
C VAL A 490 13.33 -36.30 7.78
N THR A 491 12.11 -36.53 8.25
CA THR A 491 11.52 -37.87 8.23
C THR A 491 10.57 -37.92 7.06
N MET A 492 10.86 -38.76 6.05
CA MET A 492 10.08 -38.72 4.81
C MET A 492 8.61 -39.02 5.07
N LYS A 493 7.75 -38.11 4.61
CA LYS A 493 6.30 -38.21 4.72
C LYS A 493 5.76 -39.25 3.73
N LYS A 494 5.15 -40.29 4.28
CA LYS A 494 4.31 -41.25 3.53
C LYS A 494 3.07 -40.57 2.95
N GLY A 495 2.69 -40.94 1.72
CA GLY A 495 1.41 -40.54 1.13
C GLY A 495 1.40 -40.68 -0.39
N LYS A 496 0.26 -40.34 -1.00
CA LYS A 496 -0.01 -40.50 -2.44
C LYS A 496 -0.25 -39.17 -3.16
N GLU A 497 -0.24 -38.04 -2.45
CA GLU A 497 -0.33 -36.73 -3.08
C GLU A 497 0.99 -36.41 -3.79
N ASN A 498 0.95 -35.67 -4.90
CA ASN A 498 2.15 -35.36 -5.70
C ASN A 498 3.27 -34.67 -4.90
N THR A 499 2.95 -34.02 -3.79
CA THR A 499 3.87 -33.31 -2.90
C THR A 499 4.35 -34.13 -1.70
N ASP A 500 3.83 -35.35 -1.51
CA ASP A 500 4.29 -36.27 -0.45
C ASP A 500 5.67 -36.84 -0.80
N ASP A 501 6.54 -36.97 0.20
CA ASP A 501 7.98 -37.13 -0.02
C ASP A 501 8.33 -38.41 -0.81
N TYR A 502 7.74 -39.55 -0.44
CA TYR A 502 7.92 -40.80 -1.19
C TYR A 502 7.32 -40.70 -2.60
N MET A 503 6.19 -40.01 -2.76
CA MET A 503 5.48 -39.88 -4.02
C MET A 503 6.23 -39.00 -5.03
N MET A 504 7.03 -38.03 -4.56
CA MET A 504 7.90 -37.23 -5.42
C MET A 504 8.89 -38.10 -6.20
N ILE A 505 9.47 -39.13 -5.55
CA ILE A 505 10.41 -40.05 -6.19
C ILE A 505 9.67 -41.01 -7.14
N VAL A 506 8.49 -41.51 -6.75
CA VAL A 506 7.64 -42.35 -7.63
C VAL A 506 7.31 -41.60 -8.92
N ASN A 507 6.89 -40.34 -8.81
CA ASN A 507 6.59 -39.49 -9.95
C ASN A 507 7.84 -39.19 -10.80
N TYR A 508 9.00 -38.97 -10.15
CA TYR A 508 10.27 -38.80 -10.86
C TYR A 508 10.61 -40.03 -11.68
N VAL A 509 10.59 -41.23 -11.08
CA VAL A 509 10.87 -42.49 -11.78
C VAL A 509 9.89 -42.71 -12.94
N LYS A 510 8.59 -42.44 -12.72
CA LYS A 510 7.58 -42.50 -13.77
C LYS A 510 7.89 -41.59 -14.97
N ALA A 511 8.43 -40.40 -14.71
CA ALA A 511 8.75 -39.40 -15.72
C ALA A 511 10.14 -39.55 -16.35
N HIS A 512 10.99 -40.45 -15.85
CA HIS A 512 12.38 -40.60 -16.32
C HIS A 512 12.72 -42.08 -16.57
N GLU A 513 12.97 -42.84 -15.52
CA GLU A 513 13.49 -44.22 -15.60
C GLU A 513 12.45 -45.21 -16.17
N ALA A 514 11.17 -44.99 -15.89
CA ALA A 514 10.08 -45.88 -16.31
C ALA A 514 9.57 -45.61 -17.73
N ILE A 515 10.10 -44.61 -18.46
CA ILE A 515 9.69 -44.33 -19.85
C ILE A 515 9.95 -45.56 -20.73
N ALA A 516 11.14 -46.14 -20.64
CA ALA A 516 11.54 -47.32 -21.42
C ALA A 516 11.14 -48.64 -20.75
N ASN A 517 10.90 -48.63 -19.43
CA ASN A 517 10.49 -49.80 -18.66
C ASN A 517 9.32 -49.47 -17.71
N PRO A 518 8.07 -49.45 -18.20
CA PRO A 518 6.90 -49.11 -17.38
C PRO A 518 6.67 -50.05 -16.19
N ALA A 519 7.24 -51.26 -16.21
CA ALA A 519 7.13 -52.21 -15.10
C ALA A 519 7.86 -51.73 -13.82
N LEU A 520 8.70 -50.68 -13.90
CA LEU A 520 9.32 -50.04 -12.76
C LEU A 520 8.34 -49.29 -11.86
N VAL A 521 7.09 -49.09 -12.29
CA VAL A 521 6.06 -48.42 -11.50
C VAL A 521 4.87 -49.37 -11.31
N SER A 522 4.31 -49.40 -10.09
CA SER A 522 3.13 -50.21 -9.80
C SER A 522 1.95 -49.83 -10.70
N SER A 523 1.02 -50.76 -10.94
CA SER A 523 -0.20 -50.48 -11.72
C SER A 523 -1.07 -49.38 -11.09
N TYR A 524 -0.97 -49.20 -9.77
CA TYR A 524 -1.64 -48.13 -9.03
C TYR A 524 -0.90 -46.79 -9.13
N GLY A 525 0.33 -46.77 -9.67
CA GLY A 525 1.13 -45.57 -9.85
C GLY A 525 1.67 -44.97 -8.55
N ASP A 526 1.65 -45.72 -7.44
CA ASP A 526 1.93 -45.22 -6.08
C ASP A 526 3.19 -45.83 -5.44
N SER A 527 3.91 -46.67 -6.20
CA SER A 527 5.17 -47.29 -5.80
C SER A 527 6.07 -47.44 -7.02
N GLU A 528 7.37 -47.31 -6.82
CA GLU A 528 8.38 -47.51 -7.85
C GLU A 528 9.46 -48.49 -7.39
N TYR A 529 10.08 -49.18 -8.34
CA TYR A 529 10.98 -50.31 -8.10
C TYR A 529 12.43 -50.08 -8.55
N TYR A 530 12.71 -48.91 -9.15
CA TYR A 530 14.04 -48.51 -9.58
C TYR A 530 14.91 -48.07 -8.41
N TYR A 531 14.42 -47.11 -7.60
CA TYR A 531 15.03 -46.76 -6.30
C TYR A 531 14.36 -47.51 -5.14
N GLY A 532 13.12 -47.99 -5.33
CA GLY A 532 12.36 -48.86 -4.42
C GLY A 532 11.33 -48.15 -3.54
N PHE A 533 11.09 -46.85 -3.73
CA PHE A 533 10.24 -46.01 -2.90
C PHE A 533 8.75 -46.29 -3.14
N SER A 534 7.98 -46.35 -2.05
CA SER A 534 6.53 -46.48 -2.10
C SER A 534 5.83 -45.37 -1.33
N GLY A 535 5.00 -44.58 -2.03
CA GLY A 535 4.08 -43.63 -1.40
C GLY A 535 2.97 -44.33 -0.62
N ASN A 536 2.50 -45.49 -1.12
CA ASN A 536 1.47 -46.29 -0.45
C ASN A 536 1.94 -46.92 0.86
N TYR A 537 3.15 -47.46 0.91
CA TYR A 537 3.66 -48.14 2.10
C TYR A 537 4.47 -47.20 3.00
N GLY A 538 5.13 -46.18 2.44
CA GLY A 538 6.03 -45.29 3.17
C GLY A 538 7.36 -45.97 3.50
N ASN A 539 7.92 -46.69 2.54
CA ASN A 539 9.17 -47.44 2.70
C ASN A 539 9.97 -47.48 1.39
N ILE A 540 11.21 -47.97 1.50
CA ILE A 540 12.05 -48.38 0.39
C ILE A 540 12.11 -49.91 0.39
N SER A 541 11.58 -50.55 -0.65
CA SER A 541 11.55 -52.01 -0.75
C SER A 541 12.91 -52.54 -1.17
N TYR A 542 13.41 -53.51 -0.39
CA TYR A 542 14.58 -54.33 -0.68
C TYR A 542 14.19 -55.77 -1.06
N ARG A 543 12.89 -56.01 -1.31
CA ARG A 543 12.43 -57.31 -1.77
C ARG A 543 12.96 -57.59 -3.17
N GLU A 544 13.58 -58.75 -3.34
CA GLU A 544 14.09 -59.20 -4.63
C GLU A 544 13.00 -59.27 -5.71
N SER A 545 11.78 -59.66 -5.36
CA SER A 545 10.63 -59.66 -6.28
C SER A 545 10.38 -58.28 -6.91
N ASP A 546 10.57 -57.22 -6.13
CA ASP A 546 10.34 -55.85 -6.55
C ASP A 546 11.55 -55.34 -7.34
N ARG A 547 12.76 -55.54 -6.80
CA ARG A 547 14.00 -55.00 -7.40
C ARG A 547 14.42 -55.70 -8.68
N SER A 548 13.99 -56.94 -8.90
CA SER A 548 14.21 -57.67 -10.14
C SER A 548 13.52 -57.07 -11.39
N LEU A 549 12.64 -56.07 -11.20
CA LEU A 549 12.00 -55.28 -12.25
C LEU A 549 12.94 -54.21 -12.82
N ASP A 550 13.95 -53.78 -12.05
CA ASP A 550 15.11 -53.05 -12.60
C ASP A 550 16.02 -54.04 -13.34
N THR A 551 16.20 -53.82 -14.65
CA THR A 551 17.01 -54.68 -15.51
C THR A 551 18.50 -54.66 -15.15
N THR A 552 18.95 -53.66 -14.39
CA THR A 552 20.33 -53.55 -13.90
C THR A 552 20.55 -54.26 -12.56
N TYR A 553 19.49 -54.77 -11.93
CA TYR A 553 19.59 -55.50 -10.67
C TYR A 553 20.40 -56.80 -10.83
N PRO A 554 21.41 -57.07 -9.97
CA PRO A 554 22.30 -58.22 -10.09
C PRO A 554 21.62 -59.52 -9.63
N LYS A 555 20.73 -60.08 -10.46
CA LYS A 555 19.94 -61.31 -10.14
C LYS A 555 20.80 -62.50 -9.72
N SER A 556 21.96 -62.66 -10.36
CA SER A 556 22.93 -63.74 -10.09
C SER A 556 23.98 -63.39 -9.02
N GLY A 557 23.93 -62.18 -8.45
CA GLY A 557 24.86 -61.75 -7.40
C GLY A 557 24.62 -62.45 -6.07
N THR A 558 25.63 -62.42 -5.22
CA THR A 558 25.55 -62.78 -3.80
C THR A 558 24.57 -61.88 -3.05
N THR A 559 24.12 -62.31 -1.87
CA THR A 559 23.26 -61.49 -1.00
C THR A 559 23.90 -60.12 -0.67
N ALA A 560 25.23 -60.11 -0.48
CA ALA A 560 26.02 -58.90 -0.26
C ALA A 560 25.95 -57.93 -1.45
N GLU A 561 26.21 -58.43 -2.67
CA GLU A 561 26.17 -57.61 -3.89
C GLU A 561 24.76 -57.06 -4.16
N LYS A 562 23.71 -57.86 -3.91
CA LYS A 562 22.32 -57.44 -4.05
C LYS A 562 21.95 -56.34 -3.05
N ALA A 563 22.35 -56.46 -1.79
CA ALA A 563 22.08 -55.42 -0.79
C ALA A 563 22.85 -54.14 -1.09
N ALA A 564 24.14 -54.24 -1.45
CA ALA A 564 24.96 -53.09 -1.83
C ALA A 564 24.36 -52.33 -3.03
N PHE A 565 23.83 -53.05 -4.03
CA PHE A 565 23.09 -52.43 -5.12
C PHE A 565 21.86 -51.65 -4.63
N MET A 566 21.05 -52.23 -3.74
CA MET A 566 19.86 -51.57 -3.21
C MET A 566 20.21 -50.37 -2.33
N ASP A 567 21.30 -50.43 -1.56
CA ASP A 567 21.83 -49.33 -0.76
C ASP A 567 22.25 -48.16 -1.65
N GLN A 568 22.99 -48.45 -2.72
CA GLN A 568 23.38 -47.44 -3.71
C GLN A 568 22.14 -46.78 -4.34
N ARG A 569 21.14 -47.58 -4.73
CA ARG A 569 19.87 -47.06 -5.27
C ARG A 569 19.07 -46.24 -4.26
N ALA A 570 19.04 -46.63 -3.00
CA ALA A 570 18.38 -45.87 -1.95
C ALA A 570 19.05 -44.49 -1.78
N ILE A 571 20.39 -44.46 -1.75
CA ILE A 571 21.17 -43.21 -1.70
C ILE A 571 20.85 -42.32 -2.91
N GLU A 572 20.85 -42.87 -4.12
CA GLU A 572 20.49 -42.13 -5.34
C GLU A 572 19.07 -41.55 -5.28
N GLY A 573 18.09 -42.35 -4.86
CA GLY A 573 16.70 -41.89 -4.68
C GLY A 573 16.58 -40.77 -3.65
N ILE A 574 17.33 -40.82 -2.54
CA ILE A 574 17.37 -39.74 -1.54
C ILE A 574 17.98 -38.47 -2.12
N LYS A 575 19.04 -38.56 -2.94
CA LYS A 575 19.62 -37.38 -3.63
C LYS A 575 18.61 -36.73 -4.59
N VAL A 576 17.85 -37.54 -5.33
CA VAL A 576 16.75 -37.07 -6.19
C VAL A 576 15.69 -36.37 -5.35
N TYR A 577 15.26 -36.97 -4.25
CA TYR A 577 14.30 -36.38 -3.33
C TYR A 577 14.76 -35.01 -2.81
N LEU A 578 15.97 -34.91 -2.28
CA LEU A 578 16.48 -33.64 -1.77
C LEU A 578 16.54 -32.57 -2.86
N THR A 579 16.90 -32.95 -4.08
CA THR A 579 16.93 -32.05 -5.26
C THR A 579 15.54 -31.55 -5.65
N LEU A 580 14.54 -32.42 -5.59
CA LEU A 580 13.15 -32.06 -5.92
C LEU A 580 12.50 -31.24 -4.81
N LYS A 581 12.75 -31.60 -3.54
CA LYS A 581 12.12 -30.99 -2.37
C LYS A 581 12.75 -29.66 -1.99
N PHE A 582 14.07 -29.54 -2.13
CA PHE A 582 14.85 -28.38 -1.73
C PHE A 582 15.73 -27.88 -2.89
N PRO A 583 15.12 -27.40 -4.00
CA PRO A 583 15.83 -27.08 -5.23
C PRO A 583 16.79 -25.88 -5.13
N ASP A 584 16.60 -25.02 -4.14
CA ASP A 584 17.34 -23.76 -3.96
C ASP A 584 18.43 -23.84 -2.87
N THR A 585 18.66 -25.04 -2.31
CA THR A 585 19.63 -25.27 -1.25
C THR A 585 21.05 -24.96 -1.70
N GLN A 586 21.76 -24.13 -0.94
CA GLN A 586 23.14 -23.76 -1.18
C GLN A 586 24.10 -24.72 -0.47
N PRO A 587 25.34 -24.93 -0.95
CA PRO A 587 26.32 -25.82 -0.31
C PRO A 587 26.68 -25.39 1.12
N GLN A 588 26.62 -24.08 1.38
CA GLN A 588 26.88 -23.51 2.70
C GLN A 588 25.87 -22.42 3.02
N VAL A 589 25.54 -22.29 4.30
CA VAL A 589 24.75 -21.17 4.84
C VAL A 589 25.62 -20.48 5.89
N ASN A 590 25.94 -19.21 5.64
CA ASN A 590 26.83 -18.41 6.52
C ASN A 590 28.18 -19.08 6.81
N GLY A 591 28.75 -19.78 5.83
CA GLY A 591 30.04 -20.48 5.95
C GLY A 591 29.97 -21.83 6.67
N ILE A 592 28.77 -22.32 7.02
CA ILE A 592 28.55 -23.65 7.58
C ILE A 592 28.03 -24.58 6.49
N ASP A 593 28.59 -25.79 6.41
CA ASP A 593 28.17 -26.81 5.44
C ASP A 593 26.70 -27.17 5.63
N GLN A 594 25.97 -27.19 4.52
CA GLN A 594 24.57 -27.56 4.49
C GLN A 594 24.43 -29.08 4.44
N LEU A 595 23.99 -29.66 5.56
CA LEU A 595 23.71 -31.08 5.66
C LEU A 595 22.20 -31.37 5.52
N ALA A 596 21.86 -32.61 5.22
CA ALA A 596 20.52 -33.16 5.33
C ALA A 596 20.58 -34.52 6.01
N GLU A 597 19.73 -34.74 7.00
CA GLU A 597 19.50 -36.01 7.67
C GLU A 597 18.12 -36.52 7.29
N VAL A 598 18.08 -37.54 6.42
CA VAL A 598 16.84 -38.09 5.86
C VAL A 598 16.57 -39.47 6.46
N THR A 599 15.53 -39.56 7.28
CA THR A 599 15.05 -40.80 7.88
C THR A 599 14.02 -41.48 6.97
N VAL A 600 14.31 -42.73 6.61
CA VAL A 600 13.48 -43.60 5.76
C VAL A 600 13.34 -44.99 6.37
N LEU A 601 12.27 -45.70 6.02
CA LEU A 601 12.06 -47.09 6.41
C LEU A 601 12.55 -48.02 5.29
N ILE A 602 13.55 -48.86 5.57
CA ILE A 602 13.97 -49.95 4.67
C ILE A 602 13.10 -51.17 4.98
N TYR A 603 12.55 -51.79 3.94
CA TYR A 603 11.66 -52.95 4.03
C TYR A 603 12.30 -54.19 3.40
N SER A 604 12.42 -55.26 4.18
CA SER A 604 12.95 -56.58 3.79
C SER A 604 14.43 -56.58 3.39
N ASN A 605 15.32 -55.99 4.21
CA ASN A 605 16.77 -56.05 3.96
C ASN A 605 17.28 -57.50 4.04
N PRO A 606 17.93 -58.04 2.98
CA PRO A 606 18.33 -59.45 2.94
C PRO A 606 19.56 -59.80 3.81
N ILE A 607 20.26 -58.81 4.37
CA ILE A 607 21.42 -59.01 5.27
C ILE A 607 21.08 -58.66 6.73
N GLY A 608 20.01 -57.87 6.93
CA GLY A 608 19.58 -57.46 8.27
C GLY A 608 18.97 -58.61 9.06
N THR A 609 19.19 -58.60 10.38
CA THR A 609 18.44 -59.45 11.32
C THR A 609 17.00 -58.95 11.50
N ASN A 610 16.75 -57.68 11.21
CA ASN A 610 15.45 -57.03 11.25
C ASN A 610 14.83 -56.99 9.85
N THR A 611 13.56 -57.40 9.75
CA THR A 611 12.84 -57.36 8.47
C THR A 611 12.60 -55.93 8.01
N ASN A 612 12.30 -54.99 8.92
CA ASN A 612 12.08 -53.58 8.60
C ASN A 612 12.84 -52.69 9.58
N GLU A 613 13.49 -51.65 9.09
CA GLU A 613 14.36 -50.81 9.92
C GLU A 613 14.40 -49.36 9.43
N ASN A 614 14.30 -48.41 10.36
CA ASN A 614 14.52 -47.01 10.03
C ASN A 614 16.03 -46.72 9.96
N TRP A 615 16.41 -46.02 8.91
CA TRP A 615 17.77 -45.54 8.67
C TRP A 615 17.74 -44.04 8.42
N THR A 616 18.63 -43.31 9.08
CA THR A 616 18.86 -41.89 8.86
C THR A 616 20.10 -41.71 7.99
N TYR A 617 19.94 -41.14 6.80
CA TYR A 617 21.01 -40.87 5.86
C TYR A 617 21.47 -39.42 6.00
N THR A 618 22.76 -39.21 6.24
CA THR A 618 23.39 -37.89 6.23
C THR A 618 24.01 -37.61 4.87
N LEU A 619 23.60 -36.51 4.25
CA LEU A 619 24.12 -36.02 2.97
C LEU A 619 24.57 -34.56 3.10
N GLN A 620 25.58 -34.16 2.35
CA GLN A 620 26.07 -32.79 2.25
C GLN A 620 25.69 -32.21 0.89
N CYS A 621 25.12 -31.00 0.86
CA CYS A 621 24.94 -30.26 -0.38
C CYS A 621 26.31 -29.79 -0.89
N VAL A 622 26.62 -30.08 -2.15
CA VAL A 622 27.89 -29.66 -2.78
C VAL A 622 27.67 -28.60 -3.88
N GLY A 623 26.44 -28.08 -3.99
CA GLY A 623 26.04 -27.11 -5.00
C GLY A 623 25.49 -27.75 -6.27
N ASN A 624 25.05 -26.93 -7.23
CA ASN A 624 24.52 -27.39 -8.53
C ASN A 624 23.43 -28.47 -8.44
N LYS A 625 22.61 -28.45 -7.37
CA LYS A 625 21.60 -29.47 -7.08
C LYS A 625 22.18 -30.89 -6.85
N GLU A 626 23.41 -30.96 -6.37
CA GLU A 626 24.09 -32.21 -6.05
C GLU A 626 24.25 -32.41 -4.54
N TRP A 627 24.14 -33.68 -4.13
CA TRP A 627 24.25 -34.12 -2.75
C TRP A 627 25.26 -35.27 -2.64
N LYS A 628 26.25 -35.08 -1.76
CA LYS A 628 27.26 -36.08 -1.41
C LYS A 628 26.78 -36.89 -0.21
N TYR A 629 26.77 -38.21 -0.33
CA TYR A 629 26.48 -39.09 0.80
C TYR A 629 27.66 -39.11 1.78
N ILE A 630 27.37 -39.03 3.08
CA ILE A 630 28.38 -39.00 4.14
C ILE A 630 28.33 -40.29 4.96
N GLN A 631 27.16 -40.61 5.50
CA GLN A 631 26.94 -41.80 6.33
C GLN A 631 25.45 -42.12 6.43
N ARG A 632 25.13 -43.32 6.92
CA ARG A 632 23.80 -43.64 7.42
C ARG A 632 23.90 -44.28 8.79
N GLN A 633 22.89 -44.07 9.61
CA GLN A 633 22.78 -44.67 10.92
C GLN A 633 21.44 -45.38 11.06
N SER A 634 21.49 -46.60 11.57
CA SER A 634 20.32 -47.42 11.87
C SER A 634 19.71 -46.97 13.20
N GLN A 635 18.40 -47.17 13.36
CA GLN A 635 17.70 -46.89 14.63
C GLN A 635 18.25 -47.72 15.82
N TYR A 636 19.05 -48.76 15.57
CA TYR A 636 19.73 -49.59 16.58
C TYR A 636 21.20 -49.22 16.79
N GLY A 637 21.70 -48.18 16.12
CA GLY A 637 23.04 -47.61 16.35
C GLY A 637 24.14 -48.12 15.43
N THR A 638 23.83 -48.96 14.43
CA THR A 638 24.79 -49.32 13.38
C THR A 638 25.09 -48.10 12.52
N ILE A 639 26.36 -47.75 12.36
CA ILE A 639 26.81 -46.62 11.53
C ILE A 639 27.60 -47.16 10.35
N GLU A 640 27.22 -46.74 9.15
CA GLU A 640 27.90 -47.03 7.90
C GLU A 640 28.31 -45.71 7.25
N LYS A 641 29.58 -45.57 6.89
CA LYS A 641 30.13 -44.34 6.31
C LYS A 641 30.43 -44.55 4.83
N ALA A 642 30.39 -43.47 4.06
CA ALA A 642 30.93 -43.48 2.70
C ALA A 642 32.41 -43.91 2.74
N GLU A 643 32.81 -44.75 1.78
CA GLU A 643 34.21 -45.16 1.59
C GLU A 643 35.12 -43.99 1.16
#